data_AF-A0A1G0ZFN4-F1
#
_entry.id   AF-A0A1G0ZFN4-F1
#
_cell.length_a   1.000
_cell.length_b   1.000
_cell.length_c   1.000
_cell.angle_alpha   90.00
_cell.angle_beta   90.00
_cell.angle_gamma   90.00
#
_symmetry.space_group_name_H-M   'P 1'
#
loop_
_entity.id
_entity.type
_entity.pdbx_description
1 polymer ?
#
loop_
_entity_poly.entity_id
_entity_poly.type
_entity_poly.pdbx_seq_one_letter_code
_entity_poly.pdbx_strand_id
1 'polypeptide(L)'
;MAGLFRKTFFAGLVLLLAFLVAADEPPAYLRANDQAQAHANNPAGWTVNDLKTVTGPGDGNTWRNAGAEVLVRAFTNPQYYNLTTKKNQNLFPSALWVTTGDELPNWYQDPANGVNASNISLKTAELHGLPTSSLSQYNAIVEIWVDPAKVVRPTRDPNIQAQPTKLPDEAGFAAKPAYMSNADYAAYKTWYEANITSSYGDPDPNKRYPWTQLGYTYDWGSGNDDLASIRGLSEFVVLGTKAGVTSALETYAVYSIQSYLYQYGGFSTGNFNITGSCDTVWAGTNFQLAGNQITIGTNGSVQGGEGIYVYSNGYTVTNNGTISGPTSGKYYDASLAGTSVYFRDGGTFVNNASGSMYGDSIAIGGSATTANPINITNYGYITADQSAISTGSGDDSLSIENGGVVRGDVNMGAGNDTVRIKNGGQFTSIIDKSAKTASTINSETITLDNGSILGLELNGSGLLQAGDSMLIANGTVINGNFTSIPEISPLLYFSTSVTGGNTLMLTVGRNSYSSVAGNQDSRLRGIGSALDVIVSNPSADMESILSSIDSLSSSASVADAVRQLTPMVHSSAPQVSFENSRMVFQQLSERSLTLAGEDTTNPPELLGGDGASGGVDRLPLKETEKNWRGYTIGSGSWGTQKSRDNVAGYNYNSWSAIVGAENKLCKDLLLGIAIAGGTTNIGIKDDGGSRSSIDSIRPITYTGLSLGNFHSELGAGYGYNQYDTKRKIVFGDVNRTAKSEHDGHEISGMLNAGYKFFLTDKLVLDPMAGLYASMLHETPFDEHDAGDADLKVSSRNSYSLKSQLGPRITYTFDVLENLQLKPEVTVRWLHEFLDNSYDSNASFRSGGPSFTYRGMDYDRDAFEFKPKLSCQLYKHVSIFAEYSLLASPNNVSHGVNLGLEATFNLEDILEYF
;
A
#
# COMPACT_ATOMS: atom_id res chain seq x y z
N MET A 1 -5.98 -30.37 1.24
CA MET A 1 -4.76 -31.20 1.03
C MET A 1 -4.41 -31.12 -0.44
N ALA A 2 -3.18 -30.95 -0.92
CA ALA A 2 -1.89 -30.62 -0.35
C ALA A 2 -1.00 -30.42 -1.59
N GLY A 3 -0.22 -29.34 -1.65
CA GLY A 3 0.56 -28.95 -2.83
C GLY A 3 -0.23 -27.93 -3.66
N LEU A 4 0.05 -26.63 -3.58
CA LEU A 4 1.33 -26.10 -4.04
C LEU A 4 1.62 -24.70 -3.46
N PHE A 5 1.28 -24.44 -2.20
CA PHE A 5 1.87 -23.33 -1.44
C PHE A 5 3.20 -23.76 -0.83
N ARG A 6 4.24 -23.82 -1.67
CA ARG A 6 5.64 -23.97 -1.22
C ARG A 6 6.60 -23.61 -2.36
N LYS A 7 6.46 -22.42 -2.95
CA LYS A 7 7.39 -21.93 -3.97
C LYS A 7 7.40 -20.40 -4.13
N THR A 8 7.46 -19.66 -3.01
CA THR A 8 7.82 -18.21 -3.03
C THR A 8 8.29 -17.68 -1.67
N PHE A 9 8.85 -18.55 -0.81
CA PHE A 9 9.44 -18.15 0.48
C PHE A 9 10.87 -18.67 0.68
N PHE A 10 11.57 -18.95 -0.41
CA PHE A 10 12.99 -19.34 -0.40
C PHE A 10 13.71 -18.65 -1.56
N ALA A 11 13.85 -17.34 -1.44
CA ALA A 11 14.77 -16.52 -2.26
C ALA A 11 15.51 -15.47 -1.41
N GLY A 12 15.55 -15.66 -0.08
CA GLY A 12 16.25 -14.80 0.88
C GLY A 12 17.24 -15.56 1.78
N LEU A 13 17.70 -16.74 1.34
CA LEU A 13 18.67 -17.56 2.07
C LEU A 13 19.68 -18.20 1.12
N VAL A 14 20.27 -17.38 0.24
CA VAL A 14 21.50 -17.70 -0.49
C VAL A 14 22.40 -16.48 -0.40
N LEU A 15 22.90 -16.17 0.79
CA LEU A 15 24.17 -15.45 0.99
C LEU A 15 24.59 -15.50 2.48
N LEU A 16 24.52 -16.69 3.09
CA LEU A 16 25.10 -16.90 4.43
C LEU A 16 25.86 -18.21 4.47
N LEU A 17 26.88 -18.27 3.62
CA LEU A 17 28.04 -19.16 3.73
C LEU A 17 29.17 -18.52 2.90
N ALA A 18 29.41 -17.24 3.18
CA ALA A 18 30.72 -16.66 2.91
C ALA A 18 31.61 -17.15 4.06
N PHE A 19 32.54 -18.04 3.71
CA PHE A 19 33.73 -18.29 4.50
C PHE A 19 34.27 -16.94 5.01
N LEU A 20 34.62 -16.86 6.31
CA LEU A 20 35.52 -15.83 6.80
C LEU A 20 36.88 -16.03 6.10
N VAL A 21 36.99 -15.52 4.89
CA VAL A 21 38.25 -15.05 4.33
C VAL A 21 38.26 -13.58 4.71
N ALA A 22 39.24 -13.15 5.50
CA ALA A 22 39.47 -11.73 5.70
C ALA A 22 39.56 -11.10 4.30
N ALA A 23 38.74 -10.09 4.02
CA ALA A 23 38.83 -9.41 2.73
C ALA A 23 40.25 -8.84 2.61
N ASP A 24 40.92 -9.16 1.50
CA ASP A 24 42.23 -8.56 1.20
C ASP A 24 42.08 -7.03 1.14
N GLU A 25 43.10 -6.32 1.62
CA GLU A 25 43.17 -4.87 1.57
C GLU A 25 43.15 -4.36 0.12
N PRO A 26 42.66 -3.14 -0.14
CA PRO A 26 42.55 -2.60 -1.48
C PRO A 26 43.90 -2.58 -2.22
N PRO A 27 43.94 -2.77 -3.56
CA PRO A 27 45.19 -2.71 -4.32
C PRO A 27 45.98 -1.41 -4.13
N ALA A 28 45.30 -0.28 -3.87
CA ALA A 28 45.95 0.99 -3.55
C ALA A 28 46.74 0.94 -2.23
N TYR A 29 46.19 0.28 -1.20
CA TYR A 29 46.87 0.06 0.07
C TYR A 29 48.11 -0.84 -0.09
N LEU A 30 47.96 -1.94 -0.83
CA LEU A 30 49.07 -2.86 -1.09
C LEU A 30 50.22 -2.19 -1.86
N ARG A 31 49.90 -1.36 -2.87
CA ARG A 31 50.90 -0.53 -3.56
C ARG A 31 51.56 0.47 -2.63
N ALA A 32 50.80 1.11 -1.75
CA ALA A 32 51.32 2.06 -0.78
C ALA A 32 52.34 1.41 0.16
N ASN A 33 52.14 0.14 0.57
CA ASN A 33 53.12 -0.59 1.38
C ASN A 33 54.48 -0.70 0.69
N ASP A 34 54.47 -1.06 -0.60
CA ASP A 34 55.70 -1.21 -1.39
C ASP A 34 56.35 0.15 -1.70
N GLN A 35 55.53 1.14 -2.07
CA GLN A 35 55.98 2.49 -2.42
C GLN A 35 56.55 3.23 -1.22
N ALA A 36 55.88 3.21 -0.06
CA ALA A 36 56.37 3.86 1.15
C ALA A 36 57.75 3.32 1.56
N GLN A 37 57.95 2.00 1.47
CA GLN A 37 59.25 1.39 1.73
C GLN A 37 60.32 1.79 0.69
N ALA A 38 59.95 1.84 -0.59
CA ALA A 38 60.85 2.28 -1.66
C ALA A 38 61.26 3.75 -1.51
N HIS A 39 60.31 4.64 -1.17
CA HIS A 39 60.55 6.06 -0.92
C HIS A 39 61.43 6.25 0.30
N ALA A 40 61.25 5.47 1.35
CA ALA A 40 62.11 5.52 2.53
C ALA A 40 63.56 5.07 2.26
N ASN A 41 63.74 4.12 1.32
CA ASN A 41 65.05 3.64 0.89
C ASN A 41 65.73 4.62 -0.09
N ASN A 42 64.94 5.34 -0.90
CA ASN A 42 65.43 6.36 -1.84
C ASN A 42 64.56 7.62 -1.76
N PRO A 43 64.83 8.53 -0.80
CA PRO A 43 63.95 9.65 -0.46
C PRO A 43 63.98 10.81 -1.45
N ALA A 44 64.92 10.81 -2.41
CA ALA A 44 65.07 11.90 -3.36
C ALA A 44 63.79 12.06 -4.20
N GLY A 45 63.19 13.25 -4.16
CA GLY A 45 61.91 13.53 -4.84
C GLY A 45 60.65 13.24 -4.00
N TRP A 46 60.82 12.67 -2.80
CA TRP A 46 59.72 12.31 -1.88
C TRP A 46 59.73 13.12 -0.57
N THR A 47 60.68 14.02 -0.39
CA THR A 47 60.77 14.90 0.79
C THR A 47 59.96 16.19 0.61
N VAL A 48 59.40 16.70 1.70
CA VAL A 48 58.63 17.95 1.75
C VAL A 48 59.32 18.99 2.66
N ASN A 49 58.96 20.26 2.52
CA ASN A 49 59.63 21.39 3.21
C ASN A 49 58.69 22.21 4.11
N ASP A 50 57.51 21.69 4.41
CA ASP A 50 56.43 22.37 5.11
C ASP A 50 55.76 21.47 6.17
N LEU A 51 56.52 20.53 6.74
CA LEU A 51 56.03 19.73 7.87
C LEU A 51 55.88 20.58 9.13
N LYS A 52 54.86 20.27 9.93
CA LYS A 52 54.70 20.87 11.26
C LYS A 52 55.89 20.55 12.14
N THR A 53 56.24 21.52 12.97
CA THR A 53 57.24 21.43 14.03
C THR A 53 56.60 21.77 15.36
N VAL A 54 57.15 21.24 16.45
CA VAL A 54 56.72 21.45 17.83
C VAL A 54 57.85 22.20 18.55
N THR A 55 57.84 23.53 18.47
CA THR A 55 58.89 24.41 19.02
C THR A 55 58.45 25.18 20.26
N GLY A 56 57.14 25.34 20.48
CA GLY A 56 56.57 26.07 21.60
C GLY A 56 55.51 27.08 21.14
N PRO A 57 54.89 27.83 22.09
CA PRO A 57 53.83 28.79 21.77
C PRO A 57 54.20 29.73 20.61
N GLY A 58 53.31 29.80 19.60
CA GLY A 58 53.53 30.60 18.37
C GLY A 58 53.93 29.79 17.14
N ASP A 59 54.12 28.47 17.27
CA ASP A 59 54.47 27.54 16.18
C ASP A 59 53.28 27.03 15.35
N GLY A 60 52.08 27.53 15.62
CA GLY A 60 50.84 27.10 14.96
C GLY A 60 50.25 25.80 15.51
N ASN A 61 50.77 25.26 16.61
CA ASN A 61 50.10 24.24 17.42
C ASN A 61 49.36 24.88 18.61
N THR A 62 48.42 24.14 19.18
CA THR A 62 47.71 24.55 20.39
C THR A 62 48.50 24.13 21.62
N TRP A 63 48.82 25.10 22.49
CA TRP A 63 49.61 24.91 23.70
C TRP A 63 48.83 25.35 24.94
N ARG A 64 49.07 24.70 26.08
CA ARG A 64 48.57 25.14 27.40
C ARG A 64 49.71 25.21 28.43
N ASN A 65 49.38 25.67 29.63
CA ASN A 65 50.31 25.68 30.78
C ASN A 65 51.64 26.37 30.47
N ALA A 66 51.57 27.56 29.85
CA ALA A 66 52.72 28.35 29.42
C ALA A 66 53.69 27.61 28.47
N GLY A 67 53.18 26.67 27.66
CA GLY A 67 53.97 25.90 26.71
C GLY A 67 54.49 24.56 27.23
N ALA A 68 54.02 24.11 28.40
CA ALA A 68 54.42 22.82 28.96
C ALA A 68 53.80 21.61 28.24
N GLU A 69 52.65 21.79 27.58
CA GLU A 69 51.93 20.71 26.89
C GLU A 69 51.38 21.19 25.55
N VAL A 70 51.47 20.31 24.56
CA VAL A 70 50.95 20.51 23.20
C VAL A 70 49.74 19.59 22.98
N LEU A 71 48.73 20.09 22.26
CA LEU A 71 47.57 19.30 21.86
C LEU A 71 47.91 18.45 20.63
N VAL A 72 47.62 17.16 20.72
CA VAL A 72 47.77 16.22 19.60
C VAL A 72 46.47 15.47 19.36
N ARG A 73 46.30 14.93 18.15
CA ARG A 73 45.08 14.25 17.70
C ARG A 73 45.37 12.85 17.19
N ALA A 74 44.55 11.89 17.59
CA ALA A 74 44.64 10.50 17.15
C ALA A 74 43.29 10.01 16.61
N PHE A 75 43.31 9.33 15.46
CA PHE A 75 42.20 8.49 15.01
C PHE A 75 42.37 7.10 15.61
N THR A 76 41.47 6.69 16.51
CA THR A 76 41.66 5.51 17.34
C THR A 76 40.35 4.94 17.88
N ASN A 77 40.42 3.86 18.65
CA ASN A 77 39.30 3.27 19.34
C ASN A 77 38.93 4.12 20.57
N PRO A 78 37.72 4.70 20.64
CA PRO A 78 37.29 5.54 21.75
C PRO A 78 37.26 4.78 23.07
N GLN A 79 37.07 3.46 23.08
CA GLN A 79 36.94 2.65 24.30
C GLN A 79 38.10 2.85 25.28
N TYR A 80 39.29 3.26 24.82
CA TYR A 80 40.45 3.52 25.66
C TYR A 80 40.53 4.95 26.21
N TYR A 81 39.68 5.86 25.77
CA TYR A 81 39.78 7.29 26.08
C TYR A 81 38.45 7.82 26.59
N ASN A 82 38.51 8.63 27.65
CA ASN A 82 37.39 9.45 28.13
C ASN A 82 37.88 10.47 29.15
N LEU A 83 37.00 11.40 29.52
CA LEU A 83 37.32 12.50 30.42
C LEU A 83 37.07 12.19 31.90
N THR A 84 36.70 10.95 32.25
CA THR A 84 36.46 10.51 33.63
C THR A 84 37.50 9.48 34.07
N THR A 85 37.17 8.19 33.99
CA THR A 85 38.01 7.08 34.47
C THR A 85 39.29 6.89 33.67
N LYS A 86 39.35 7.45 32.45
CA LYS A 86 40.48 7.34 31.53
C LYS A 86 41.07 8.70 31.15
N LYS A 87 40.82 9.73 31.97
CA LYS A 87 41.33 11.08 31.72
C LYS A 87 42.86 11.10 31.72
N ASN A 88 43.47 10.53 32.75
CA ASN A 88 44.92 10.46 32.92
C ASN A 88 45.37 9.00 32.84
N GLN A 89 45.98 8.59 31.73
CA GLN A 89 46.44 7.21 31.56
C GLN A 89 47.86 7.13 31.00
N ASN A 90 48.54 6.03 31.34
CA ASN A 90 49.70 5.58 30.60
C ASN A 90 49.20 4.94 29.30
N LEU A 91 49.85 5.31 28.20
CA LEU A 91 49.52 4.93 26.82
C LEU A 91 49.15 3.44 26.66
N PHE A 92 48.03 3.19 26.01
CA PHE A 92 47.63 1.88 25.49
C PHE A 92 47.13 2.10 24.06
N PRO A 93 47.83 1.66 23.00
CA PRO A 93 49.07 0.84 22.93
C PRO A 93 50.37 1.56 23.37
N SER A 94 51.53 0.89 23.31
CA SER A 94 52.84 1.41 23.76
C SER A 94 53.36 2.64 22.99
N ALA A 95 52.77 2.92 21.82
CA ALA A 95 53.02 4.09 20.99
C ALA A 95 51.70 4.52 20.32
N LEU A 96 51.40 5.82 20.31
CA LEU A 96 50.21 6.39 19.66
C LEU A 96 50.67 7.31 18.54
N TRP A 97 50.19 7.02 17.33
CA TRP A 97 50.39 7.88 16.17
C TRP A 97 49.47 9.08 16.27
N VAL A 98 50.04 10.27 16.09
CA VAL A 98 49.33 11.53 16.26
C VAL A 98 49.75 12.54 15.23
N THR A 99 48.87 13.50 14.97
CA THR A 99 49.15 14.75 14.26
C THR A 99 49.04 15.91 15.24
N THR A 100 49.77 17.00 14.99
CA THR A 100 49.72 18.20 15.84
C THR A 100 49.03 19.36 15.12
N GLY A 101 48.50 20.30 15.90
CA GLY A 101 47.85 21.49 15.36
C GLY A 101 46.66 21.16 14.48
N ASP A 102 46.27 22.10 13.63
CA ASP A 102 44.98 22.06 12.92
C ASP A 102 45.03 21.35 11.56
N GLU A 103 46.08 20.56 11.27
CA GLU A 103 46.23 19.86 9.98
C GLU A 103 45.07 18.92 9.66
N LEU A 104 44.74 17.98 10.56
CA LEU A 104 43.63 17.03 10.35
C LEU A 104 42.28 17.73 10.16
N PRO A 105 41.86 18.63 11.06
CA PRO A 105 40.54 19.20 10.88
C PRO A 105 40.47 20.22 9.73
N ASN A 106 41.56 20.93 9.40
CA ASN A 106 41.60 21.74 8.17
C ASN A 106 41.46 20.85 6.93
N TRP A 107 42.06 19.66 6.94
CA TRP A 107 41.92 18.70 5.85
C TRP A 107 40.47 18.21 5.70
N TYR A 108 39.76 17.91 6.80
CA TYR A 108 38.32 17.58 6.73
C TYR A 108 37.45 18.72 6.19
N GLN A 109 37.80 19.97 6.50
CA GLN A 109 37.03 21.14 6.11
C GLN A 109 37.29 21.60 4.68
N ASP A 110 38.40 21.17 4.06
CA ASP A 110 38.70 21.50 2.67
C ASP A 110 37.77 20.71 1.72
N PRO A 111 36.88 21.39 0.96
CA PRO A 111 35.98 20.73 0.04
C PRO A 111 36.70 19.93 -1.06
N ALA A 112 37.96 20.25 -1.37
CA ALA A 112 38.75 19.53 -2.36
C ALA A 112 39.01 18.07 -1.98
N ASN A 113 38.98 17.74 -0.68
CA ASN A 113 39.20 16.39 -0.17
C ASN A 113 37.95 15.51 -0.22
N GLY A 114 36.77 16.09 -0.50
CA GLY A 114 35.52 15.34 -0.69
C GLY A 114 35.06 14.56 0.55
N VAL A 115 35.47 14.99 1.75
CA VAL A 115 35.12 14.34 3.02
C VAL A 115 33.67 14.63 3.37
N ASN A 116 32.93 13.57 3.67
CA ASN A 116 31.57 13.63 4.18
C ASN A 116 31.36 12.46 5.16
N ALA A 117 30.25 12.46 5.91
CA ALA A 117 30.09 11.48 6.97
C ALA A 117 30.06 10.02 6.49
N SER A 118 29.63 9.74 5.24
CA SER A 118 29.60 8.37 4.72
C SER A 118 30.98 7.80 4.42
N ASN A 119 31.97 8.66 4.12
CA ASN A 119 33.32 8.24 3.74
C ASN A 119 34.38 8.65 4.76
N ILE A 120 34.06 9.48 5.77
CA ILE A 120 35.07 10.08 6.66
C ILE A 120 35.94 9.04 7.34
N SER A 121 35.38 7.94 7.84
CA SER A 121 36.19 6.89 8.48
C SER A 121 37.21 6.29 7.51
N LEU A 122 36.79 5.96 6.28
CA LEU A 122 37.68 5.43 5.25
C LEU A 122 38.71 6.48 4.82
N LYS A 123 38.29 7.71 4.54
CA LYS A 123 39.15 8.85 4.18
C LYS A 123 40.20 9.15 5.25
N THR A 124 39.84 8.97 6.51
CA THR A 124 40.76 9.13 7.65
C THR A 124 41.78 7.99 7.68
N ALA A 125 41.35 6.75 7.45
CA ALA A 125 42.28 5.62 7.35
C ALA A 125 43.21 5.76 6.14
N GLU A 126 42.68 6.18 4.99
CA GLU A 126 43.44 6.55 3.78
C GLU A 126 44.53 7.57 4.12
N LEU A 127 44.15 8.71 4.67
CA LEU A 127 45.04 9.82 5.01
C LEU A 127 46.15 9.44 6.00
N HIS A 128 45.83 8.58 6.98
CA HIS A 128 46.77 8.16 8.02
C HIS A 128 47.61 6.94 7.63
N GLY A 129 47.46 6.39 6.42
CA GLY A 129 48.18 5.17 6.03
C GLY A 129 47.74 3.94 6.83
N LEU A 130 46.47 3.89 7.25
CA LEU A 130 45.92 2.77 8.00
C LEU A 130 45.21 1.77 7.07
N PRO A 131 45.24 0.47 7.40
CA PRO A 131 44.49 -0.54 6.67
C PRO A 131 42.99 -0.37 6.89
N THR A 132 42.17 -0.84 5.95
CA THR A 132 40.70 -0.82 6.08
C THR A 132 40.22 -1.69 7.24
N SER A 133 40.97 -2.72 7.61
CA SER A 133 40.71 -3.53 8.81
C SER A 133 40.69 -2.71 10.11
N SER A 134 41.39 -1.57 10.19
CA SER A 134 41.33 -0.66 11.36
C SER A 134 39.94 -0.06 11.59
N LEU A 135 39.11 0.06 10.54
CA LEU A 135 37.77 0.65 10.64
C LEU A 135 36.81 -0.18 11.49
N SER A 136 37.15 -1.44 11.78
CA SER A 136 36.41 -2.29 12.71
C SER A 136 36.50 -1.83 14.17
N GLN A 137 37.52 -1.02 14.51
CA GLN A 137 37.79 -0.57 15.88
C GLN A 137 37.93 0.95 15.99
N TYR A 138 38.36 1.63 14.92
CA TYR A 138 38.64 3.07 14.95
C TYR A 138 37.46 3.83 14.38
N ASN A 139 36.81 4.62 15.23
CA ASN A 139 35.64 5.41 14.88
C ASN A 139 35.57 6.74 15.66
N ALA A 140 36.70 7.18 16.25
CA ALA A 140 36.76 8.40 17.03
C ALA A 140 38.04 9.19 16.81
N ILE A 141 37.92 10.52 16.94
CA ILE A 141 39.06 11.42 17.10
C ILE A 141 39.23 11.73 18.58
N VAL A 142 40.42 11.44 19.09
CA VAL A 142 40.80 11.72 20.47
C VAL A 142 41.83 12.85 20.48
N GLU A 143 41.52 13.93 21.20
CA GLU A 143 42.43 15.04 21.44
C GLU A 143 43.11 14.83 22.80
N ILE A 144 44.44 14.95 22.86
CA ILE A 144 45.25 14.62 24.04
C ILE A 144 46.27 15.72 24.29
N TRP A 145 46.38 16.16 25.55
CA TRP A 145 47.49 17.00 25.99
C TRP A 145 48.70 16.15 26.31
N VAL A 146 49.83 16.52 25.72
CA VAL A 146 51.06 15.74 25.79
C VAL A 146 52.22 16.65 26.14
N ASP A 147 53.04 16.21 27.08
CA ASP A 147 54.36 16.78 27.32
C ASP A 147 55.20 16.61 26.03
N PRO A 148 55.66 17.70 25.38
CA PRO A 148 56.39 17.61 24.11
C PRO A 148 57.65 16.74 24.20
N ALA A 149 58.20 16.52 25.41
CA ALA A 149 59.31 15.59 25.61
C ALA A 149 58.96 14.14 25.27
N LYS A 150 57.68 13.74 25.27
CA LYS A 150 57.21 12.40 24.88
C LYS A 150 56.92 12.25 23.39
N VAL A 151 56.86 13.38 22.68
CA VAL A 151 56.60 13.40 21.24
C VAL A 151 57.93 13.21 20.52
N VAL A 152 57.96 12.28 19.58
CA VAL A 152 59.09 12.08 18.68
C VAL A 152 58.61 12.08 17.25
N ARG A 153 59.47 12.53 16.34
CA ARG A 153 59.21 12.37 14.92
C ARG A 153 59.59 10.93 14.50
N PRO A 154 58.73 10.17 13.80
CA PRO A 154 59.02 8.82 13.37
C PRO A 154 59.88 8.81 12.09
N THR A 155 61.06 9.44 12.13
CA THR A 155 62.05 9.43 11.04
C THR A 155 63.46 9.23 11.59
N ARG A 156 64.44 8.87 10.75
CA ARG A 156 65.84 8.76 11.19
C ARG A 156 66.39 10.05 11.85
N ASP A 157 65.72 11.19 11.67
CA ASP A 157 65.83 12.37 12.52
C ASP A 157 64.62 12.51 13.48
N PRO A 158 64.76 12.20 14.79
CA PRO A 158 63.65 12.32 15.74
C PRO A 158 63.33 13.76 16.15
N ASN A 159 63.97 14.77 15.56
CA ASN A 159 63.77 16.16 15.91
C ASN A 159 62.33 16.63 15.62
N ILE A 160 61.65 17.14 16.64
CA ILE A 160 60.31 17.73 16.53
C ILE A 160 60.38 19.25 16.34
N GLN A 161 61.48 19.90 16.77
CA GLN A 161 61.67 21.36 16.68
C GLN A 161 62.13 21.81 15.28
N ALA A 162 62.52 20.87 14.42
CA ALA A 162 62.85 21.12 13.03
C ALA A 162 62.26 19.99 12.16
N GLN A 163 62.08 20.25 10.87
CA GLN A 163 61.78 19.19 9.91
C GLN A 163 63.06 18.56 9.38
N PRO A 164 63.05 17.28 8.98
CA PRO A 164 64.18 16.65 8.30
C PRO A 164 64.42 17.35 6.95
N THR A 165 65.59 17.95 6.74
CA THR A 165 65.93 18.61 5.46
C THR A 165 66.56 17.65 4.44
N LYS A 166 67.06 16.50 4.92
CA LYS A 166 67.47 15.32 4.15
C LYS A 166 67.48 14.09 5.06
N LEU A 167 67.22 12.89 4.54
CA LEU A 167 67.56 11.68 5.29
C LEU A 167 69.09 11.58 5.44
N PRO A 168 69.62 11.01 6.54
CA PRO A 168 71.06 10.80 6.70
C PRO A 168 71.66 10.03 5.52
N ASP A 169 72.83 10.46 5.03
CA ASP A 169 73.49 9.90 3.82
C ASP A 169 74.03 8.47 4.03
N GLU A 170 74.10 8.02 5.30
CA GLU A 170 74.36 6.62 5.69
C GLU A 170 73.07 6.06 6.32
N ALA A 171 72.89 4.72 6.31
CA ALA A 171 71.73 4.02 6.89
C ALA A 171 71.50 4.24 8.41
N GLY A 172 72.22 5.17 9.04
CA GLY A 172 72.14 5.55 10.45
C GLY A 172 71.19 6.72 10.75
N PHE A 173 71.21 7.15 12.01
CA PHE A 173 70.34 8.21 12.54
C PHE A 173 71.01 9.59 12.51
N ALA A 174 70.23 10.66 12.36
CA ALA A 174 70.71 12.03 12.50
C ALA A 174 71.22 12.29 13.92
N ALA A 175 72.05 13.33 14.10
CA ALA A 175 72.57 13.68 15.42
C ALA A 175 71.45 13.84 16.45
N LYS A 176 71.67 13.32 17.67
CA LYS A 176 70.70 13.39 18.77
C LYS A 176 70.24 14.85 18.99
N PRO A 177 68.93 15.12 19.02
CA PRO A 177 68.43 16.46 19.35
C PRO A 177 68.95 16.96 20.70
N ALA A 178 69.17 18.28 20.80
CA ALA A 178 69.75 18.89 22.01
C ALA A 178 68.88 18.66 23.25
N TYR A 179 67.55 18.68 23.09
CA TYR A 179 66.57 18.50 24.16
C TYR A 179 66.33 17.02 24.56
N MET A 180 66.90 16.04 23.85
CA MET A 180 66.70 14.61 24.10
C MET A 180 67.86 14.02 24.92
N SER A 181 67.60 13.15 25.89
CA SER A 181 68.66 12.47 26.64
C SER A 181 69.30 11.33 25.83
N ASN A 182 70.51 10.90 26.21
CA ASN A 182 71.17 9.76 25.54
C ASN A 182 70.37 8.45 25.68
N ALA A 183 69.72 8.25 26.83
CA ALA A 183 68.91 7.05 27.08
C ALA A 183 67.64 7.05 26.21
N ASP A 184 66.96 8.20 26.09
CA ASP A 184 65.75 8.32 25.27
C ASP A 184 66.07 8.17 23.78
N TYR A 185 67.20 8.72 23.34
CA TYR A 185 67.65 8.55 21.96
C TYR A 185 68.03 7.10 21.65
N ALA A 186 68.63 6.37 22.60
CA ALA A 186 68.87 4.94 22.43
C ALA A 186 67.55 4.14 22.38
N ALA A 187 66.60 4.43 23.28
CA ALA A 187 65.29 3.80 23.30
C ALA A 187 64.49 4.09 22.02
N TYR A 188 64.57 5.32 21.51
CA TYR A 188 63.99 5.73 20.24
C TYR A 188 64.52 4.87 19.08
N LYS A 189 65.85 4.68 18.98
CA LYS A 189 66.44 3.86 17.92
C LYS A 189 65.95 2.41 17.99
N THR A 190 65.90 1.82 19.19
CA THR A 190 65.35 0.47 19.40
C THR A 190 63.89 0.39 18.95
N TRP A 191 63.06 1.37 19.33
CA TRP A 191 61.67 1.44 18.91
C TRP A 191 61.55 1.60 17.39
N TYR A 192 62.35 2.47 16.79
CA TYR A 192 62.35 2.74 15.35
C TYR A 192 62.68 1.48 14.53
N GLU A 193 63.75 0.75 14.91
CA GLU A 193 64.14 -0.50 14.26
C GLU A 193 63.07 -1.60 14.42
N ALA A 194 62.43 -1.68 15.59
CA ALA A 194 61.29 -2.56 15.81
C ALA A 194 60.09 -2.16 14.93
N ASN A 195 59.82 -0.86 14.79
CA ASN A 195 58.73 -0.34 13.97
C ASN A 195 58.94 -0.62 12.48
N ILE A 196 60.19 -0.55 11.97
CA ILE A 196 60.53 -1.00 10.60
C ILE A 196 60.12 -2.45 10.39
N THR A 197 60.44 -3.30 11.36
CA THR A 197 60.12 -4.74 11.30
C THR A 197 58.61 -4.97 11.31
N SER A 198 57.84 -4.25 12.14
CA SER A 198 56.38 -4.39 12.18
C SER A 198 55.68 -3.77 10.97
N SER A 199 56.20 -2.68 10.41
CA SER A 199 55.56 -2.00 9.27
C SER A 199 55.76 -2.76 7.95
N TYR A 200 56.92 -3.38 7.72
CA TYR A 200 57.22 -4.02 6.42
C TYR A 200 57.48 -5.53 6.48
N GLY A 201 57.76 -6.08 7.67
CA GLY A 201 58.29 -7.43 7.82
C GLY A 201 57.26 -8.55 7.87
N ASP A 202 55.95 -8.24 7.93
CA ASP A 202 54.92 -9.28 7.93
C ASP A 202 54.88 -9.98 6.54
N PRO A 203 54.89 -11.32 6.48
CA PRO A 203 54.76 -12.04 5.21
C PRO A 203 53.41 -11.79 4.52
N ASP A 204 52.37 -11.46 5.29
CA ASP A 204 51.05 -11.09 4.78
C ASP A 204 51.01 -9.57 4.50
N PRO A 205 50.93 -9.14 3.22
CA PRO A 205 50.97 -7.72 2.88
C PRO A 205 49.75 -6.95 3.40
N ASN A 206 48.66 -7.62 3.78
CA ASN A 206 47.50 -7.00 4.41
C ASN A 206 47.76 -6.53 5.85
N LYS A 207 48.84 -7.03 6.48
CA LYS A 207 49.24 -6.68 7.85
C LYS A 207 50.41 -5.70 7.92
N ARG A 208 50.90 -5.26 6.76
CA ARG A 208 51.93 -4.22 6.63
C ARG A 208 51.31 -2.84 6.73
N TYR A 209 52.14 -1.84 6.96
CA TYR A 209 51.76 -0.43 7.06
C TYR A 209 52.63 0.44 6.13
N PRO A 210 52.05 1.37 5.34
CA PRO A 210 52.76 2.25 4.42
C PRO A 210 53.43 3.41 5.16
N TRP A 211 54.36 3.10 6.06
CA TRP A 211 55.11 4.12 6.80
C TRP A 211 56.14 4.78 5.89
N THR A 212 56.13 6.12 5.78
CA THR A 212 57.05 6.84 4.86
C THR A 212 58.46 6.97 5.42
N GLN A 213 58.63 6.97 6.75
CA GLN A 213 59.85 7.38 7.44
C GLN A 213 60.31 8.83 7.13
N LEU A 214 59.50 9.64 6.44
CA LEU A 214 59.83 10.99 5.96
C LEU A 214 59.15 12.10 6.77
N GLY A 215 58.32 11.73 7.75
CA GLY A 215 57.70 12.67 8.70
C GLY A 215 56.29 13.11 8.31
N TYR A 216 55.70 12.48 7.30
CA TYR A 216 54.29 12.60 6.93
C TYR A 216 53.64 11.22 6.74
N THR A 217 52.33 11.11 6.98
CA THR A 217 51.57 9.87 6.73
C THR A 217 51.40 9.62 5.23
N TYR A 218 51.31 8.36 4.80
CA TYR A 218 51.06 8.04 3.38
C TYR A 218 49.55 8.02 3.11
N ASP A 219 49.05 8.97 2.30
CA ASP A 219 47.66 8.96 1.81
C ASP A 219 47.54 8.03 0.59
N TRP A 220 46.97 6.84 0.81
CA TRP A 220 46.77 5.87 -0.27
C TRP A 220 45.42 6.05 -1.01
N GLY A 221 44.56 6.97 -0.57
CA GLY A 221 43.22 7.21 -1.10
C GLY A 221 43.11 8.28 -2.19
N SER A 222 44.18 9.03 -2.46
CA SER A 222 44.22 10.16 -3.39
C SER A 222 44.54 9.78 -4.85
N GLY A 223 44.96 8.53 -5.11
CA GLY A 223 44.90 7.89 -6.43
C GLY A 223 46.04 8.16 -7.43
N ASN A 224 47.07 8.95 -7.12
CA ASN A 224 48.27 9.11 -7.98
C ASN A 224 49.55 8.67 -7.25
N ASP A 225 50.57 8.27 -8.02
CA ASP A 225 51.88 7.83 -7.53
C ASP A 225 52.90 8.98 -7.50
N ASP A 226 52.48 10.22 -7.22
CA ASP A 226 53.35 11.39 -7.10
C ASP A 226 53.33 11.99 -5.69
N LEU A 227 54.33 12.81 -5.34
CA LEU A 227 54.46 13.34 -3.98
C LEU A 227 53.25 14.19 -3.55
N ALA A 228 52.60 14.89 -4.47
CA ALA A 228 51.48 15.77 -4.12
C ALA A 228 50.23 14.96 -3.77
N SER A 229 50.02 13.81 -4.39
CA SER A 229 48.90 12.93 -4.08
C SER A 229 49.16 12.08 -2.84
N ILE A 230 50.32 11.44 -2.70
CA ILE A 230 50.53 10.44 -1.63
C ILE A 230 50.78 11.06 -0.25
N ARG A 231 50.92 12.38 -0.18
CA ARG A 231 51.31 13.08 1.05
C ARG A 231 50.09 13.34 1.93
N GLY A 232 50.08 12.71 3.11
CA GLY A 232 49.15 13.00 4.19
C GLY A 232 49.66 14.07 5.17
N LEU A 233 49.33 13.92 6.45
CA LEU A 233 49.57 14.92 7.50
C LEU A 233 50.97 14.80 8.10
N SER A 234 51.44 15.86 8.78
CA SER A 234 52.69 15.76 9.54
C SER A 234 52.54 14.74 10.66
N GLU A 235 53.47 13.80 10.71
CA GLU A 235 53.32 12.59 11.51
C GLU A 235 54.24 12.63 12.75
N PHE A 236 53.68 12.29 13.90
CA PHE A 236 54.38 12.20 15.18
C PHE A 236 53.97 10.94 15.93
N VAL A 237 54.80 10.52 16.88
CA VAL A 237 54.49 9.40 17.78
C VAL A 237 54.67 9.85 19.22
N VAL A 238 53.69 9.50 20.06
CA VAL A 238 53.79 9.62 21.51
C VAL A 238 54.21 8.27 22.09
N LEU A 239 55.38 8.23 22.75
CA LEU A 239 55.90 7.00 23.37
C LEU A 239 55.43 6.90 24.84
N GLY A 240 54.88 5.75 25.23
CA GLY A 240 54.08 5.63 26.45
C GLY A 240 54.81 5.64 27.78
N THR A 241 56.06 5.23 27.81
CA THR A 241 56.94 5.36 28.97
C THR A 241 58.28 5.93 28.55
N LYS A 242 58.70 7.02 29.20
CA LYS A 242 59.97 7.69 28.98
C LYS A 242 60.67 7.85 30.33
N ALA A 243 61.91 7.38 30.46
CA ALA A 243 62.62 7.41 31.72
C ALA A 243 62.79 8.87 32.21
N GLY A 244 62.25 9.19 33.39
CA GLY A 244 62.31 10.54 33.96
C GLY A 244 61.16 11.49 33.56
N VAL A 245 60.21 11.06 32.71
CA VAL A 245 58.99 11.82 32.39
C VAL A 245 57.76 11.06 32.90
N THR A 246 57.25 11.47 34.06
CA THR A 246 56.15 10.80 34.79
C THR A 246 54.77 11.41 34.54
N SER A 247 54.68 12.51 33.78
CA SER A 247 53.41 13.16 33.43
C SER A 247 52.48 12.14 32.73
N ALA A 248 51.21 12.03 33.12
CA ALA A 248 50.26 11.18 32.40
C ALA A 248 49.89 11.81 31.05
N LEU A 249 49.38 11.04 30.09
CA LEU A 249 48.64 11.64 28.98
C LEU A 249 47.27 12.08 29.48
N GLU A 250 46.88 13.32 29.19
CA GLU A 250 45.55 13.82 29.54
C GLU A 250 44.64 13.83 28.31
N THR A 251 43.63 12.95 28.29
CA THR A 251 42.54 13.00 27.31
C THR A 251 41.78 14.32 27.49
N TYR A 252 41.76 15.12 26.43
CA TYR A 252 41.08 16.41 26.40
C TYR A 252 39.68 16.32 25.82
N ALA A 253 39.52 15.59 24.71
CA ALA A 253 38.23 15.38 24.06
C ALA A 253 38.19 14.05 23.30
N VAL A 254 36.99 13.49 23.15
CA VAL A 254 36.67 12.27 22.40
C VAL A 254 35.43 12.55 21.56
N TYR A 255 35.62 12.57 20.25
CA TYR A 255 34.55 12.83 19.29
C TYR A 255 34.28 11.58 18.46
N SER A 256 33.01 11.27 18.21
CA SER A 256 32.67 10.34 17.13
C SER A 256 33.19 10.93 15.82
N ILE A 257 33.74 10.06 14.96
CA ILE A 257 34.41 10.50 13.73
C ILE A 257 33.50 11.36 12.84
N GLN A 258 32.21 11.02 12.74
CA GLN A 258 31.26 11.78 11.92
C GLN A 258 30.88 13.12 12.55
N SER A 259 30.67 13.21 13.86
CA SER A 259 30.32 14.50 14.49
C SER A 259 31.48 15.49 14.48
N TYR A 260 32.72 14.99 14.47
CA TYR A 260 33.93 15.82 14.38
C TYR A 260 33.96 16.69 13.10
N LEU A 261 33.42 16.18 11.97
CA LEU A 261 33.27 16.94 10.72
C LEU A 261 32.45 18.23 10.89
N TYR A 262 31.51 18.22 11.84
CA TYR A 262 30.49 19.24 12.00
C TYR A 262 30.74 20.20 13.19
N GLN A 263 31.96 20.21 13.75
CA GLN A 263 32.32 21.18 14.77
C GLN A 263 32.31 22.62 14.21
N TYR A 264 31.88 23.59 15.02
CA TYR A 264 31.92 25.00 14.63
C TYR A 264 32.33 25.93 15.79
N GLY A 265 32.76 27.14 15.44
CA GLY A 265 33.28 28.14 16.40
C GLY A 265 34.77 27.98 16.72
N GLY A 266 35.47 27.08 16.03
CA GLY A 266 36.85 26.69 16.27
C GLY A 266 36.96 25.27 16.80
N PHE A 267 38.13 24.65 16.68
CA PHE A 267 38.36 23.34 17.27
C PHE A 267 38.29 23.41 18.79
N SER A 268 37.84 22.34 19.42
CA SER A 268 37.73 22.24 20.88
C SER A 268 36.67 23.13 21.54
N THR A 269 35.78 23.79 20.77
CA THR A 269 34.61 24.51 21.33
C THR A 269 33.48 23.60 21.75
N GLY A 270 33.40 22.40 21.17
CA GLY A 270 32.41 21.38 21.44
C GLY A 270 30.97 21.66 20.98
N ASN A 271 30.77 22.66 20.12
CA ASN A 271 29.46 22.87 19.49
C ASN A 271 29.40 22.20 18.11
N PHE A 272 28.24 21.66 17.75
CA PHE A 272 28.02 20.95 16.49
C PHE A 272 26.96 21.63 15.62
N ASN A 273 27.23 21.74 14.32
CA ASN A 273 26.27 22.20 13.30
C ASN A 273 26.21 21.17 12.17
N ILE A 274 25.31 20.19 12.33
CA ILE A 274 25.12 19.07 11.41
C ILE A 274 24.37 19.57 10.18
N THR A 275 25.06 19.73 9.05
CA THR A 275 24.49 20.25 7.79
C THR A 275 24.32 19.18 6.70
N GLY A 276 24.78 17.96 6.96
CA GLY A 276 24.60 16.77 6.11
C GLY A 276 24.28 15.54 6.96
N SER A 277 24.56 14.34 6.44
CA SER A 277 24.37 13.09 7.18
C SER A 277 25.33 12.98 8.36
N CYS A 278 24.89 12.41 9.47
CA CYS A 278 25.69 12.02 10.61
C CYS A 278 24.99 10.82 11.26
N ASP A 279 25.70 9.91 11.90
CA ASP A 279 25.09 8.80 12.63
C ASP A 279 25.14 9.00 14.15
N THR A 280 26.22 9.57 14.65
CA THR A 280 26.55 9.58 16.07
C THR A 280 27.08 10.92 16.49
N VAL A 281 26.50 11.51 17.54
CA VAL A 281 27.00 12.73 18.20
C VAL A 281 27.15 12.47 19.69
N TRP A 282 28.38 12.59 20.19
CA TRP A 282 28.67 12.54 21.62
C TRP A 282 28.98 13.94 22.15
N ALA A 283 28.29 14.33 23.22
CA ALA A 283 28.40 15.65 23.80
C ALA A 283 28.39 15.62 25.33
N GLY A 284 28.96 16.64 25.97
CA GLY A 284 29.08 16.74 27.43
C GLY A 284 30.43 16.29 27.98
N THR A 285 30.61 16.47 29.28
CA THR A 285 31.88 16.41 30.02
C THR A 285 32.59 15.05 30.00
N ASN A 286 31.93 13.97 29.58
CA ASN A 286 32.60 12.68 29.33
C ASN A 286 33.35 12.64 28.00
N PHE A 287 32.99 13.53 27.07
CA PHE A 287 33.46 13.57 25.68
C PHE A 287 34.20 14.86 25.37
N GLN A 288 33.76 16.00 25.89
CA GLN A 288 34.35 17.30 25.60
C GLN A 288 34.18 18.27 26.78
N LEU A 289 35.14 19.18 26.97
CA LEU A 289 35.16 20.10 28.11
C LEU A 289 34.42 21.43 27.90
N ALA A 290 34.09 21.75 26.65
CA ALA A 290 33.41 22.99 26.28
C ALA A 290 32.24 22.69 25.33
N GLY A 291 31.40 23.69 25.13
CA GLY A 291 30.25 23.61 24.24
C GLY A 291 28.97 23.24 24.97
N ASN A 292 27.86 23.65 24.36
CA ASN A 292 26.52 23.44 24.88
C ASN A 292 25.45 23.48 23.77
N GLN A 293 25.83 23.44 22.49
CA GLN A 293 24.90 23.54 21.36
C GLN A 293 25.11 22.42 20.35
N ILE A 294 24.02 21.78 19.95
CA ILE A 294 23.95 20.80 18.86
C ILE A 294 22.83 21.25 17.93
N THR A 295 23.16 21.71 16.73
CA THR A 295 22.17 22.12 15.73
C THR A 295 22.15 21.12 14.59
N ILE A 296 20.96 20.61 14.27
CA ILE A 296 20.70 19.86 13.05
C ILE A 296 20.06 20.85 12.08
N GLY A 297 20.79 21.19 11.01
CA GLY A 297 20.32 22.09 9.97
C GLY A 297 19.20 21.46 9.14
N THR A 298 18.52 22.24 8.30
CA THR A 298 17.37 21.77 7.51
C THR A 298 17.71 20.60 6.57
N ASN A 299 18.94 20.56 6.05
CA ASN A 299 19.45 19.45 5.23
C ASN A 299 20.29 18.45 6.05
N GLY A 300 20.44 18.70 7.35
CA GLY A 300 21.19 17.85 8.26
C GLY A 300 20.35 16.66 8.71
N SER A 301 21.03 15.54 8.92
CA SER A 301 20.39 14.37 9.51
C SER A 301 21.30 13.67 10.51
N VAL A 302 20.69 13.13 11.58
CA VAL A 302 21.34 12.20 12.50
C VAL A 302 20.60 10.86 12.43
N GLN A 303 21.16 9.89 11.71
CA GLN A 303 20.51 8.61 11.42
C GLN A 303 21.46 7.41 11.50
N GLY A 304 20.99 6.29 12.04
CA GLY A 304 21.83 5.12 12.29
C GLY A 304 22.79 5.33 13.46
N GLY A 305 23.80 4.45 13.58
CA GLY A 305 24.82 4.52 14.63
C GLY A 305 24.19 4.61 16.02
N GLU A 306 24.74 5.48 16.86
CA GLU A 306 24.23 5.68 18.22
C GLU A 306 23.30 6.90 18.34
N GLY A 307 23.03 7.70 17.31
CA GLY A 307 22.24 8.93 17.44
C GLY A 307 22.93 9.99 18.31
N ILE A 308 22.15 10.79 19.06
CA ILE A 308 22.71 11.87 19.91
C ILE A 308 22.76 11.42 21.37
N TYR A 309 23.93 11.53 21.99
CA TYR A 309 24.13 11.27 23.41
C TYR A 309 24.71 12.50 24.12
N VAL A 310 23.93 13.06 25.03
CA VAL A 310 24.29 14.26 25.79
C VAL A 310 24.54 13.86 27.24
N TYR A 311 25.80 13.89 27.66
CA TYR A 311 26.20 13.42 28.98
C TYR A 311 26.00 14.46 30.10
N SER A 312 25.88 15.75 29.76
CA SER A 312 25.89 16.84 30.73
C SER A 312 24.70 17.78 30.60
N ASN A 313 24.31 18.39 31.72
CA ASN A 313 23.33 19.47 31.75
C ASN A 313 23.76 20.67 30.89
N GLY A 314 22.78 21.52 30.56
CA GLY A 314 22.98 22.83 29.94
C GLY A 314 23.12 22.81 28.42
N TYR A 315 23.08 21.62 27.80
CA TYR A 315 23.09 21.46 26.35
C TYR A 315 21.73 21.78 25.74
N THR A 316 21.75 22.48 24.61
CA THR A 316 20.60 22.66 23.74
C THR A 316 20.80 21.88 22.45
N VAL A 317 19.84 21.01 22.15
CA VAL A 317 19.73 20.32 20.85
C VAL A 317 18.63 21.01 20.05
N THR A 318 18.96 21.62 18.92
CA THR A 318 18.00 22.28 18.02
C THR A 318 17.88 21.48 16.74
N ASN A 319 16.69 20.94 16.47
CA ASN A 319 16.41 20.17 15.27
C ASN A 319 15.63 20.98 14.24
N ASN A 320 16.21 21.19 13.06
CA ASN A 320 15.54 21.71 11.87
C ASN A 320 15.46 20.67 10.74
N GLY A 321 16.13 19.52 10.88
CA GLY A 321 16.25 18.48 9.87
C GLY A 321 15.64 17.15 10.36
N THR A 322 16.36 16.05 10.20
CA THR A 322 15.86 14.71 10.56
C THR A 322 16.73 14.02 11.59
N ILE A 323 16.14 13.54 12.68
CA ILE A 323 16.81 12.64 13.63
C ILE A 323 16.03 11.33 13.64
N SER A 324 16.65 10.21 13.25
CA SER A 324 15.92 8.94 13.14
C SER A 324 16.75 7.69 13.42
N GLY A 325 16.21 6.78 14.22
CA GLY A 325 16.59 5.36 14.24
C GLY A 325 18.08 5.05 14.47
N PRO A 326 18.59 5.24 15.70
CA PRO A 326 19.90 4.73 16.05
C PRO A 326 19.85 3.21 16.17
N THR A 327 20.67 2.54 15.36
CA THR A 327 20.74 1.08 15.28
C THR A 327 21.67 0.46 16.32
N SER A 328 22.45 1.28 17.03
CA SER A 328 23.41 0.89 18.04
C SER A 328 23.08 1.52 19.40
N GLY A 329 23.53 0.87 20.48
CA GLY A 329 23.43 1.42 21.83
C GLY A 329 24.36 2.62 22.03
N LYS A 330 24.04 3.47 22.99
CA LYS A 330 24.86 4.66 23.29
C LYS A 330 26.19 4.26 23.91
N TYR A 331 27.20 5.07 23.69
CA TYR A 331 28.50 4.93 24.33
C TYR A 331 28.33 4.92 25.85
N TYR A 332 28.88 3.89 26.52
CA TYR A 332 28.66 3.50 27.94
C TYR A 332 27.38 2.76 28.29
N ASP A 333 26.36 2.73 27.44
CA ASP A 333 25.10 2.08 27.76
C ASP A 333 24.43 1.48 26.52
N ALA A 334 24.71 0.20 26.31
CA ALA A 334 24.13 -0.57 25.21
C ALA A 334 22.61 -0.75 25.33
N SER A 335 22.02 -0.58 26.53
CA SER A 335 20.58 -0.73 26.75
C SER A 335 19.76 0.40 26.14
N LEU A 336 20.40 1.52 25.79
CA LEU A 336 19.78 2.70 25.18
C LEU A 336 19.68 2.61 23.64
N ALA A 337 19.88 1.42 23.06
CA ALA A 337 19.67 1.19 21.64
C ALA A 337 18.25 1.59 21.22
N GLY A 338 18.10 2.16 20.02
CA GLY A 338 16.82 2.68 19.53
C GLY A 338 16.36 4.00 20.15
N THR A 339 17.14 4.62 21.06
CA THR A 339 16.83 5.95 21.61
C THR A 339 17.49 7.07 20.80
N SER A 340 16.74 7.86 20.02
CA SER A 340 17.31 8.85 19.09
C SER A 340 18.14 9.95 19.77
N VAL A 341 17.61 10.62 20.78
CA VAL A 341 18.32 11.60 21.62
C VAL A 341 18.22 11.16 23.06
N TYR A 342 19.36 11.06 23.76
CA TYR A 342 19.36 10.74 25.18
C TYR A 342 20.11 11.80 25.99
N PHE A 343 19.43 12.38 26.98
CA PHE A 343 20.00 13.31 27.95
C PHE A 343 20.31 12.57 29.27
N ARG A 344 21.59 12.41 29.57
CA ARG A 344 22.04 11.74 30.80
C ARG A 344 21.88 12.59 32.05
N ASP A 345 21.95 13.91 31.92
CA ASP A 345 22.02 14.83 33.06
C ASP A 345 21.23 16.13 32.80
N GLY A 346 20.07 16.01 32.16
CA GLY A 346 19.23 17.17 31.79
C GLY A 346 19.70 17.90 30.53
N GLY A 347 18.90 18.85 30.06
CA GLY A 347 19.17 19.62 28.85
C GLY A 347 17.94 20.30 28.27
N THR A 348 18.07 20.78 27.04
CA THR A 348 16.97 21.39 26.27
C THR A 348 16.92 20.80 24.87
N PHE A 349 15.73 20.42 24.42
CA PHE A 349 15.45 20.00 23.06
C PHE A 349 14.44 20.95 22.41
N VAL A 350 14.80 21.51 21.26
CA VAL A 350 13.94 22.37 20.45
C VAL A 350 13.77 21.76 19.08
N ASN A 351 12.58 21.23 18.79
CA ASN A 351 12.22 20.75 17.46
C ASN A 351 11.49 21.86 16.72
N ASN A 352 12.14 22.48 15.74
CA ASN A 352 11.52 23.53 14.95
C ASN A 352 10.52 22.95 13.94
N ALA A 353 9.74 23.80 13.27
CA ALA A 353 8.63 23.37 12.42
C ALA A 353 9.01 22.38 11.29
N SER A 354 10.22 22.47 10.75
CA SER A 354 10.73 21.51 9.76
C SER A 354 11.37 20.27 10.37
N GLY A 355 11.60 20.26 11.68
CA GLY A 355 12.25 19.19 12.42
C GLY A 355 11.37 17.95 12.50
N SER A 356 11.91 16.82 12.04
CA SER A 356 11.28 15.51 12.13
C SER A 356 12.13 14.57 12.98
N MET A 357 11.47 13.84 13.87
CA MET A 357 12.12 12.92 14.79
C MET A 357 11.40 11.58 14.86
N TYR A 358 12.17 10.50 14.73
CA TYR A 358 11.71 9.12 14.84
C TYR A 358 12.64 8.31 15.75
N GLY A 359 12.11 7.54 16.70
CA GLY A 359 12.89 6.57 17.47
C GLY A 359 12.48 5.13 17.20
N ASP A 360 13.42 4.22 16.97
CA ASP A 360 13.14 2.77 16.86
C ASP A 360 12.60 2.20 18.18
N SER A 361 12.86 2.89 19.30
CA SER A 361 12.25 2.60 20.59
C SER A 361 11.78 3.88 21.25
N ILE A 362 12.69 4.83 21.46
CA ILE A 362 12.40 6.11 22.13
C ILE A 362 12.89 7.26 21.27
N ALA A 363 12.10 8.32 21.06
CA ALA A 363 12.60 9.49 20.35
C ALA A 363 13.52 10.31 21.27
N ILE A 364 12.98 10.74 22.42
CA ILE A 364 13.73 11.51 23.43
C ILE A 364 13.73 10.76 24.77
N GLY A 365 14.92 10.41 25.25
CA GLY A 365 15.15 9.70 26.49
C GLY A 365 15.86 10.53 27.56
N GLY A 366 15.55 10.25 28.83
CA GLY A 366 16.20 10.84 30.00
C GLY A 366 16.71 9.80 31.00
N SER A 367 17.60 10.22 31.89
CA SER A 367 18.16 9.37 32.95
C SER A 367 17.28 9.38 34.21
N ALA A 368 16.88 8.18 34.65
CA ALA A 368 16.07 7.97 35.85
C ALA A 368 16.82 8.20 37.18
N THR A 369 18.12 8.52 37.14
CA THR A 369 18.95 8.70 38.35
C THR A 369 19.43 10.14 38.56
N THR A 370 19.09 11.04 37.65
CA THR A 370 19.55 12.44 37.65
C THR A 370 18.36 13.37 37.76
N ALA A 371 18.40 14.32 38.69
CA ALA A 371 17.31 15.25 38.95
C ALA A 371 17.36 16.53 38.10
N ASN A 372 18.30 16.63 37.15
CA ASN A 372 18.42 17.80 36.28
C ASN A 372 17.35 17.75 35.18
N PRO A 373 16.65 18.88 34.91
CA PRO A 373 15.47 18.89 34.05
C PRO A 373 15.82 18.78 32.55
N ILE A 374 14.95 18.12 31.80
CA ILE A 374 14.90 18.09 30.35
C ILE A 374 13.72 18.96 29.90
N ASN A 375 14.02 20.01 29.13
CA ASN A 375 13.00 20.93 28.60
C ASN A 375 12.80 20.71 27.11
N ILE A 376 11.61 20.30 26.69
CA ILE A 376 11.27 19.93 25.32
C ILE A 376 10.27 20.95 24.76
N THR A 377 10.63 21.60 23.65
CA THR A 377 9.71 22.46 22.87
C THR A 377 9.57 21.89 21.47
N ASN A 378 8.34 21.58 21.06
CA ASN A 378 8.06 20.95 19.77
C ASN A 378 7.14 21.80 18.90
N TYR A 379 7.67 22.28 17.77
CA TYR A 379 6.94 22.87 16.64
C TYR A 379 6.83 21.92 15.45
N GLY A 380 7.60 20.83 15.42
CA GLY A 380 7.67 19.86 14.33
C GLY A 380 7.01 18.52 14.68
N TYR A 381 7.57 17.42 14.17
CA TYR A 381 7.03 16.07 14.36
C TYR A 381 7.95 15.19 15.22
N ILE A 382 7.39 14.54 16.25
CA ILE A 382 8.10 13.58 17.11
C ILE A 382 7.28 12.29 17.21
N THR A 383 7.88 11.14 16.92
CA THR A 383 7.28 9.83 17.16
C THR A 383 8.34 8.76 17.44
N ALA A 384 7.91 7.59 17.91
CA ALA A 384 8.73 6.40 18.06
C ALA A 384 7.86 5.14 18.08
N ASP A 385 8.48 3.96 17.98
CA ASP A 385 7.76 2.67 18.01
C ASP A 385 7.25 2.29 19.40
N GLN A 386 7.95 2.67 20.48
CA GLN A 386 7.51 2.39 21.86
C GLN A 386 7.05 3.66 22.57
N SER A 387 7.90 4.70 22.68
CA SER A 387 7.52 5.94 23.35
C SER A 387 8.16 7.15 22.67
N ALA A 388 7.34 8.12 22.27
CA ALA A 388 7.85 9.35 21.69
C ALA A 388 8.81 10.04 22.67
N ILE A 389 8.44 10.09 23.94
CA ILE A 389 9.23 10.73 25.00
C ILE A 389 9.19 9.82 26.24
N SER A 390 10.36 9.52 26.79
CA SER A 390 10.51 8.80 28.06
C SER A 390 11.64 9.42 28.88
N THR A 391 11.31 10.36 29.77
CA THR A 391 12.30 11.08 30.58
C THR A 391 12.46 10.49 31.98
N GLY A 392 13.08 11.23 32.90
CA GLY A 392 13.85 10.70 34.01
C GLY A 392 13.31 11.08 35.38
N SER A 393 14.22 11.36 36.32
CA SER A 393 13.88 11.79 37.68
C SER A 393 13.90 13.32 37.88
N GLY A 394 14.08 14.08 36.80
CA GLY A 394 14.15 15.55 36.83
C GLY A 394 12.77 16.18 36.81
N ASP A 395 12.67 17.47 37.10
CA ASP A 395 11.43 18.24 36.89
C ASP A 395 11.33 18.60 35.39
N ASP A 396 10.90 17.63 34.57
CA ASP A 396 10.96 17.68 33.12
C ASP A 396 9.76 18.44 32.53
N SER A 397 9.93 19.01 31.33
CA SER A 397 8.85 19.74 30.65
C SER A 397 8.72 19.42 29.17
N LEU A 398 7.48 19.34 28.70
CA LEU A 398 7.11 19.23 27.29
C LEU A 398 6.09 20.31 26.92
N SER A 399 6.43 21.15 25.94
CA SER A 399 5.50 22.08 25.30
C SER A 399 5.29 21.68 23.84
N ILE A 400 4.06 21.31 23.48
CA ILE A 400 3.64 21.11 22.09
C ILE A 400 3.06 22.43 21.60
N GLU A 401 3.80 23.09 20.72
CA GLU A 401 3.50 24.40 20.17
C GLU A 401 2.57 24.30 18.95
N ASN A 402 2.10 25.44 18.45
CA ASN A 402 1.25 25.48 17.26
C ASN A 402 1.94 24.81 16.05
N GLY A 403 1.26 23.83 15.45
CA GLY A 403 1.78 23.01 14.34
C GLY A 403 2.63 21.82 14.78
N GLY A 404 3.02 21.77 16.06
CA GLY A 404 3.76 20.66 16.64
C GLY A 404 2.89 19.42 16.83
N VAL A 405 3.43 18.26 16.49
CA VAL A 405 2.79 16.96 16.65
C VAL A 405 3.70 16.02 17.45
N VAL A 406 3.16 15.42 18.51
CA VAL A 406 3.78 14.28 19.21
C VAL A 406 2.87 13.07 19.06
N ARG A 407 3.38 11.99 18.46
CA ARG A 407 2.64 10.74 18.22
C ARG A 407 3.25 9.59 19.01
N GLY A 408 2.44 8.89 19.80
CA GLY A 408 2.87 7.75 20.63
C GLY A 408 2.95 8.12 22.12
N ASP A 409 3.46 7.22 22.95
CA ASP A 409 3.49 7.42 24.40
C ASP A 409 4.43 8.55 24.84
N VAL A 410 3.99 9.30 25.86
CA VAL A 410 4.78 10.29 26.59
C VAL A 410 4.80 9.90 28.05
N ASN A 411 5.99 9.61 28.58
CA ASN A 411 6.21 9.33 29.98
C ASN A 411 7.29 10.27 30.53
N MET A 412 6.91 11.22 31.38
CA MET A 412 7.86 12.19 31.91
C MET A 412 8.71 11.65 33.07
N GLY A 413 8.32 10.49 33.63
CA GLY A 413 9.09 9.81 34.66
C GLY A 413 8.64 10.21 36.07
N ALA A 414 9.61 10.55 36.93
CA ALA A 414 9.35 10.96 38.30
C ALA A 414 9.87 12.38 38.48
N GLY A 415 9.08 13.25 39.11
CA GLY A 415 9.48 14.64 39.29
C GLY A 415 8.26 15.50 39.56
N ASN A 416 8.39 16.81 39.39
CA ASN A 416 7.26 17.70 39.21
C ASN A 416 7.14 18.07 37.73
N ASP A 417 6.78 17.08 36.90
CA ASP A 417 6.81 17.25 35.46
C ASP A 417 5.61 18.05 34.94
N THR A 418 5.83 18.69 33.79
CA THR A 418 4.78 19.47 33.13
C THR A 418 4.66 19.11 31.65
N VAL A 419 3.45 18.80 31.21
CA VAL A 419 3.10 18.70 29.78
C VAL A 419 2.08 19.78 29.46
N ARG A 420 2.38 20.61 28.46
CA ARG A 420 1.46 21.63 27.93
C ARG A 420 1.24 21.44 26.44
N ILE A 421 -0.03 21.29 26.05
CA ILE A 421 -0.44 21.28 24.64
C ILE A 421 -1.11 22.62 24.36
N LYS A 422 -0.46 23.46 23.57
CA LYS A 422 -0.94 24.81 23.26
C LYS A 422 -1.98 24.78 22.13
N ASN A 423 -2.59 25.93 21.87
CA ASN A 423 -3.47 26.13 20.72
C ASN A 423 -2.76 25.73 19.41
N GLY A 424 -3.36 24.81 18.65
CA GLY A 424 -2.83 24.25 17.41
C GLY A 424 -1.75 23.19 17.60
N GLY A 425 -1.38 22.86 18.84
CA GLY A 425 -0.53 21.71 19.16
C GLY A 425 -1.34 20.41 19.21
N GLN A 426 -0.76 19.31 18.73
CA GLN A 426 -1.42 18.02 18.60
C GLN A 426 -0.69 16.91 19.34
N PHE A 427 -1.42 16.18 20.18
CA PHE A 427 -1.03 14.85 20.63
C PHE A 427 -1.78 13.82 19.80
N THR A 428 -1.07 12.88 19.17
CA THR A 428 -1.67 11.81 18.36
C THR A 428 -1.57 10.50 19.12
N SER A 429 -2.71 10.00 19.59
CA SER A 429 -2.79 8.73 20.31
C SER A 429 -3.03 7.58 19.33
N ILE A 430 -2.22 6.52 19.46
CA ILE A 430 -2.40 5.29 18.70
C ILE A 430 -3.34 4.39 19.49
N ILE A 431 -4.47 4.04 18.89
CA ILE A 431 -5.52 3.21 19.48
C ILE A 431 -5.34 1.77 19.01
N ASP A 432 -5.00 0.88 19.92
CA ASP A 432 -5.07 -0.56 19.66
C ASP A 432 -6.52 -1.01 19.85
N LYS A 433 -7.21 -1.29 18.73
CA LYS A 433 -8.62 -1.72 18.76
C LYS A 433 -8.84 -3.08 19.42
N SER A 434 -7.83 -3.95 19.40
CA SER A 434 -7.92 -5.29 19.96
C SER A 434 -7.66 -5.29 21.46
N ALA A 435 -6.60 -4.59 21.90
CA ALA A 435 -6.28 -4.45 23.31
C ALA A 435 -7.18 -3.42 24.03
N LYS A 436 -7.86 -2.55 23.27
CA LYS A 436 -8.63 -1.41 23.78
C LYS A 436 -7.76 -0.50 24.65
N THR A 437 -6.56 -0.23 24.15
CA THR A 437 -5.59 0.65 24.77
C THR A 437 -5.25 1.80 23.83
N ALA A 438 -4.70 2.85 24.39
CA ALA A 438 -4.33 4.06 23.67
C ALA A 438 -2.94 4.50 24.12
N SER A 439 -2.18 5.17 23.25
CA SER A 439 -0.98 5.88 23.70
C SER A 439 -1.36 7.00 24.68
N THR A 440 -0.58 7.14 25.74
CA THR A 440 -0.87 7.97 26.91
C THR A 440 0.14 9.09 27.13
N ILE A 441 -0.30 10.13 27.82
CA ILE A 441 0.55 11.15 28.46
C ILE A 441 0.58 10.87 29.96
N ASN A 442 1.75 10.57 30.50
CA ASN A 442 1.99 10.41 31.94
C ASN A 442 2.91 11.54 32.43
N SER A 443 2.38 12.43 33.27
CA SER A 443 3.08 13.58 33.84
C SER A 443 2.30 14.15 35.03
N GLU A 444 2.97 14.73 36.02
CA GLU A 444 2.30 15.28 37.22
C GLU A 444 1.28 16.37 36.88
N THR A 445 1.67 17.33 36.03
CA THR A 445 0.78 18.43 35.60
C THR A 445 0.60 18.43 34.10
N ILE A 446 -0.64 18.22 33.65
CA ILE A 446 -1.00 18.25 32.23
C ILE A 446 -1.91 19.45 31.99
N THR A 447 -1.55 20.32 31.06
CA THR A 447 -2.34 21.50 30.68
C THR A 447 -2.71 21.44 29.20
N LEU A 448 -4.01 21.44 28.93
CA LEU A 448 -4.59 21.42 27.59
C LEU A 448 -5.22 22.78 27.31
N ASP A 449 -4.56 23.58 26.48
CA ASP A 449 -5.05 24.91 26.14
C ASP A 449 -6.26 24.83 25.20
N ASN A 450 -7.05 25.91 25.18
CA ASN A 450 -8.11 26.04 24.19
C ASN A 450 -7.50 26.04 22.77
N GLY A 451 -7.99 25.16 21.89
CA GLY A 451 -7.42 24.90 20.58
C GLY A 451 -6.43 23.73 20.52
N SER A 452 -6.18 23.03 21.63
CA SER A 452 -5.42 21.76 21.64
C SER A 452 -6.17 20.66 20.89
N ILE A 453 -5.40 19.82 20.18
CA ILE A 453 -5.91 18.78 19.28
C ILE A 453 -5.50 17.39 19.79
N LEU A 454 -6.46 16.48 19.87
CA LEU A 454 -6.20 15.04 20.00
C LEU A 454 -6.36 14.38 18.64
N GLY A 455 -5.25 14.06 18.00
CA GLY A 455 -5.23 13.17 16.83
C GLY A 455 -5.43 11.73 17.27
N LEU A 456 -6.08 10.92 16.44
CA LEU A 456 -6.30 9.50 16.70
C LEU A 456 -5.84 8.68 15.49
N GLU A 457 -5.22 7.54 15.75
CA GLU A 457 -4.86 6.56 14.73
C GLU A 457 -5.35 5.19 15.17
N LEU A 458 -6.08 4.48 14.31
CA LEU A 458 -6.59 3.15 14.62
C LEU A 458 -5.60 2.08 14.15
N ASN A 459 -5.19 1.20 15.07
CA ASN A 459 -4.32 0.06 14.79
C ASN A 459 -4.99 -1.26 15.21
N GLY A 460 -4.55 -2.37 14.63
CA GLY A 460 -5.05 -3.72 14.90
C GLY A 460 -6.36 -4.07 14.19
N SER A 461 -6.83 -5.31 14.40
CA SER A 461 -7.99 -5.89 13.71
C SER A 461 -9.28 -5.93 14.55
N GLY A 462 -9.26 -5.42 15.79
CA GLY A 462 -10.43 -5.43 16.69
C GLY A 462 -11.51 -4.41 16.33
N LEU A 463 -12.64 -4.49 17.02
CA LEU A 463 -13.73 -3.50 16.98
C LEU A 463 -13.82 -2.67 18.26
N LEU A 464 -13.99 -1.36 18.09
CA LEU A 464 -14.31 -0.45 19.19
C LEU A 464 -15.82 -0.38 19.39
N GLN A 465 -16.33 -0.77 20.55
CA GLN A 465 -17.74 -0.72 20.88
C GLN A 465 -18.14 0.65 21.43
N ALA A 466 -19.43 1.00 21.29
CA ALA A 466 -19.95 2.20 21.95
C ALA A 466 -19.82 2.05 23.48
N GLY A 467 -19.21 3.04 24.12
CA GLY A 467 -18.91 3.01 25.55
C GLY A 467 -17.55 2.40 25.91
N ASP A 468 -16.80 1.84 24.94
CA ASP A 468 -15.40 1.50 25.19
C ASP A 468 -14.64 2.76 25.63
N SER A 469 -13.78 2.60 26.64
CA SER A 469 -13.05 3.70 27.23
C SER A 469 -11.58 3.39 27.40
N MET A 470 -10.74 4.38 27.07
CA MET A 470 -9.29 4.25 27.00
C MET A 470 -8.64 5.42 27.73
N LEU A 471 -7.57 5.16 28.48
CA LEU A 471 -6.80 6.20 29.13
C LEU A 471 -6.01 6.98 28.08
N ILE A 472 -6.07 8.31 28.10
CA ILE A 472 -5.27 9.20 27.23
C ILE A 472 -4.24 9.97 28.03
N ALA A 473 -4.56 10.33 29.27
CA ALA A 473 -3.62 11.03 30.11
C ALA A 473 -3.82 10.67 31.58
N ASN A 474 -2.72 10.60 32.32
CA ASN A 474 -2.70 10.34 33.75
C ASN A 474 -1.68 11.28 34.41
N GLY A 475 -2.10 11.89 35.52
CA GLY A 475 -1.27 12.82 36.26
C GLY A 475 -1.78 13.06 37.67
N THR A 476 -1.26 14.09 38.32
CA THR A 476 -1.81 14.58 39.60
C THR A 476 -2.84 15.67 39.36
N VAL A 477 -2.60 16.53 38.36
CA VAL A 477 -3.50 17.62 37.96
C VAL A 477 -3.61 17.65 36.44
N ILE A 478 -4.84 17.61 35.93
CA ILE A 478 -5.15 17.85 34.52
C ILE A 478 -6.00 19.13 34.42
N ASN A 479 -5.45 20.14 33.76
CA ASN A 479 -6.09 21.43 33.51
C ASN A 479 -6.61 21.50 32.07
N GLY A 480 -7.92 21.61 31.91
CA GLY A 480 -8.56 21.70 30.59
C GLY A 480 -8.90 20.34 29.98
N ASN A 481 -9.24 20.36 28.70
CA ASN A 481 -9.57 19.17 27.91
C ASN A 481 -9.21 19.46 26.44
N PHE A 482 -9.04 18.41 25.63
CA PHE A 482 -8.89 18.58 24.18
C PHE A 482 -10.16 19.24 23.62
N THR A 483 -9.95 20.22 22.75
CA THR A 483 -11.05 21.00 22.16
C THR A 483 -11.39 20.58 20.74
N SER A 484 -10.49 19.85 20.09
CA SER A 484 -10.69 19.29 18.76
C SER A 484 -10.22 17.84 18.72
N ILE A 485 -11.07 16.96 18.19
CA ILE A 485 -10.75 15.57 17.87
C ILE A 485 -11.17 15.40 16.39
N PRO A 486 -10.22 15.35 15.44
CA PRO A 486 -10.55 15.17 14.03
C PRO A 486 -11.32 13.87 13.79
N GLU A 487 -12.30 13.91 12.89
CA GLU A 487 -13.04 12.72 12.47
C GLU A 487 -12.11 11.79 11.67
N ILE A 488 -11.96 10.55 12.13
CA ILE A 488 -11.16 9.51 11.47
C ILE A 488 -12.02 8.49 10.73
N SER A 489 -13.32 8.44 11.05
CA SER A 489 -14.30 7.51 10.49
C SER A 489 -15.71 8.06 10.69
N PRO A 490 -16.63 7.92 9.72
CA PRO A 490 -18.02 8.34 9.89
C PRO A 490 -18.80 7.41 10.84
N LEU A 491 -18.26 6.21 11.15
CA LEU A 491 -18.88 5.22 12.03
C LEU A 491 -18.48 5.41 13.50
N LEU A 492 -17.40 6.13 13.77
CA LEU A 492 -16.84 6.31 15.10
C LEU A 492 -16.75 7.80 15.43
N TYR A 493 -17.24 8.19 16.60
CA TYR A 493 -16.98 9.50 17.15
C TYR A 493 -16.39 9.35 18.54
N PHE A 494 -15.55 10.29 18.94
CA PHE A 494 -14.80 10.18 20.18
C PHE A 494 -15.05 11.42 21.03
N SER A 495 -15.02 11.23 22.34
CA SER A 495 -15.13 12.31 23.31
C SER A 495 -14.16 12.06 24.45
N THR A 496 -13.64 13.13 25.02
CA THR A 496 -12.73 13.05 26.16
C THR A 496 -13.36 13.63 27.41
N SER A 497 -13.09 13.05 28.56
CA SER A 497 -13.54 13.56 29.85
C SER A 497 -12.47 13.41 30.92
N VAL A 498 -12.30 14.44 31.75
CA VAL A 498 -11.40 14.39 32.91
C VAL A 498 -12.19 13.81 34.09
N THR A 499 -11.67 12.72 34.67
CA THR A 499 -12.23 12.02 35.82
C THR A 499 -11.30 12.21 37.02
N GLY A 500 -11.86 12.53 38.19
CA GLY A 500 -11.08 12.73 39.43
C GLY A 500 -10.10 13.91 39.42
N GLY A 501 -10.06 14.70 38.35
CA GLY A 501 -9.10 15.79 38.14
C GLY A 501 -7.69 15.32 37.72
N ASN A 502 -7.49 14.00 37.57
CA ASN A 502 -6.17 13.39 37.47
C ASN A 502 -6.05 12.36 36.33
N THR A 503 -7.16 11.95 35.73
CA THR A 503 -7.20 11.01 34.59
C THR A 503 -8.04 11.60 33.46
N LEU A 504 -7.57 11.47 32.22
CA LEU A 504 -8.31 11.85 31.02
C LEU A 504 -8.66 10.58 30.25
N MET A 505 -9.95 10.32 30.10
CA MET A 505 -10.47 9.15 29.40
C MET A 505 -11.00 9.55 28.03
N LEU A 506 -10.67 8.77 27.00
CA LEU A 506 -11.36 8.74 25.72
C LEU A 506 -12.56 7.80 25.84
N THR A 507 -13.72 8.21 25.34
CA THR A 507 -14.92 7.37 25.24
C THR A 507 -15.31 7.27 23.78
N VAL A 508 -15.50 6.04 23.31
CA VAL A 508 -15.93 5.74 21.95
C VAL A 508 -17.44 5.82 21.85
N GLY A 509 -17.93 6.55 20.86
CA GLY A 509 -19.29 6.50 20.36
C GLY A 509 -19.32 5.90 18.96
N ARG A 510 -20.47 5.31 18.60
CA ARG A 510 -20.68 4.72 17.27
C ARG A 510 -21.91 5.30 16.60
N ASN A 511 -21.78 5.62 15.33
CA ASN A 511 -22.92 5.80 14.43
C ASN A 511 -23.31 4.44 13.85
N SER A 512 -24.61 4.24 13.61
CA SER A 512 -25.10 2.98 13.05
C SER A 512 -24.75 2.85 11.57
N TYR A 513 -24.43 1.64 11.11
CA TYR A 513 -24.24 1.32 9.70
C TYR A 513 -25.53 1.65 8.92
N SER A 514 -26.70 1.37 9.49
CA SER A 514 -28.00 1.69 8.88
C SER A 514 -28.18 3.19 8.63
N SER A 515 -27.67 4.05 9.53
CA SER A 515 -27.73 5.51 9.34
C SER A 515 -26.69 5.96 8.33
N VAL A 516 -25.41 5.61 8.53
CA VAL A 516 -24.30 6.10 7.68
C VAL A 516 -24.47 5.65 6.24
N ALA A 517 -24.64 4.35 6.00
CA ALA A 517 -24.85 3.81 4.66
C ALA A 517 -26.25 4.16 4.12
N GLY A 518 -27.29 4.09 4.96
CA GLY A 518 -28.66 4.36 4.56
C GLY A 518 -28.96 5.80 4.17
N ASN A 519 -28.16 6.76 4.63
CA ASN A 519 -28.25 8.16 4.23
C ASN A 519 -27.57 8.41 2.86
N GLN A 520 -26.65 7.54 2.43
CA GLN A 520 -26.13 7.55 1.06
C GLN A 520 -27.06 6.81 0.10
N ASP A 521 -27.64 5.70 0.56
CA ASP A 521 -28.55 4.87 -0.23
C ASP A 521 -29.56 4.18 0.68
N SER A 522 -30.84 4.56 0.58
CA SER A 522 -31.91 4.06 1.45
C SER A 522 -32.11 2.54 1.36
N ARG A 523 -31.65 1.90 0.27
CA ARG A 523 -31.68 0.42 0.10
C ARG A 523 -30.73 -0.29 1.05
N LEU A 524 -29.70 0.39 1.55
CA LEU A 524 -28.71 -0.17 2.46
C LEU A 524 -29.16 -0.17 3.93
N ARG A 525 -30.31 0.45 4.27
CA ARG A 525 -30.80 0.50 5.65
C ARG A 525 -31.03 -0.89 6.25
N GLY A 526 -31.58 -1.82 5.46
CA GLY A 526 -31.88 -3.18 5.92
C GLY A 526 -30.62 -3.96 6.31
N ILE A 527 -29.64 -4.02 5.41
CA ILE A 527 -28.36 -4.67 5.69
C ILE A 527 -27.57 -3.92 6.77
N GLY A 528 -27.59 -2.59 6.76
CA GLY A 528 -26.95 -1.78 7.80
C GLY A 528 -27.51 -2.10 9.19
N SER A 529 -28.83 -2.25 9.32
CA SER A 529 -29.46 -2.67 10.57
C SER A 529 -29.09 -4.09 10.98
N ALA A 530 -28.82 -4.98 10.03
CA ALA A 530 -28.29 -6.31 10.34
C ALA A 530 -26.85 -6.23 10.87
N LEU A 531 -26.00 -5.40 10.25
CA LEU A 531 -24.63 -5.15 10.73
C LEU A 531 -24.63 -4.49 12.12
N ASP A 532 -25.57 -3.58 12.40
CA ASP A 532 -25.75 -2.95 13.71
C ASP A 532 -26.07 -3.96 14.83
N VAL A 533 -26.74 -5.07 14.51
CA VAL A 533 -26.97 -6.16 15.47
C VAL A 533 -25.71 -7.03 15.60
N ILE A 534 -25.07 -7.35 14.48
CA ILE A 534 -23.92 -8.25 14.41
C ILE A 534 -22.69 -7.65 15.10
N VAL A 535 -22.45 -6.34 14.96
CA VAL A 535 -21.28 -5.65 15.52
C VAL A 535 -21.17 -5.80 17.04
N SER A 536 -22.28 -6.05 17.74
CA SER A 536 -22.29 -6.24 19.19
C SER A 536 -21.66 -7.57 19.64
N ASN A 537 -21.69 -8.59 18.79
CA ASN A 537 -21.10 -9.90 19.08
C ASN A 537 -20.76 -10.66 17.78
N PRO A 538 -19.76 -10.18 17.02
CA PRO A 538 -19.39 -10.81 15.76
C PRO A 538 -18.55 -12.08 16.01
N SER A 539 -18.61 -13.02 15.07
CA SER A 539 -17.57 -14.03 14.89
C SER A 539 -16.25 -13.38 14.49
N ALA A 540 -15.12 -14.06 14.69
CA ALA A 540 -13.79 -13.52 14.41
C ALA A 540 -13.59 -13.05 12.95
N ASP A 541 -14.20 -13.76 11.98
CA ASP A 541 -14.10 -13.39 10.58
C ASP A 541 -14.98 -12.17 10.23
N MET A 542 -16.20 -12.11 10.76
CA MET A 542 -17.05 -10.93 10.67
C MET A 542 -16.47 -9.70 11.38
N GLU A 543 -15.77 -9.89 12.52
CA GLU A 543 -15.04 -8.82 13.19
C GLU A 543 -14.00 -8.17 12.26
N SER A 544 -13.24 -8.99 11.51
CA SER A 544 -12.29 -8.48 10.53
C SER A 544 -12.97 -7.68 9.42
N ILE A 545 -14.11 -8.14 8.90
CA ILE A 545 -14.87 -7.43 7.87
C ILE A 545 -15.35 -6.07 8.39
N LEU A 546 -15.99 -6.06 9.56
CA LEU A 546 -16.53 -4.85 10.18
C LEU A 546 -15.41 -3.87 10.56
N SER A 547 -14.27 -4.38 11.05
CA SER A 547 -13.11 -3.55 11.40
C SER A 547 -12.52 -2.85 10.18
N SER A 548 -12.52 -3.50 9.01
CA SER A 548 -12.16 -2.85 7.75
C SER A 548 -13.17 -1.77 7.34
N ILE A 549 -14.49 -1.99 7.52
CA ILE A 549 -15.51 -0.96 7.25
C ILE A 549 -15.33 0.25 8.19
N ASP A 550 -15.09 0.00 9.48
CA ASP A 550 -14.90 1.05 10.50
C ASP A 550 -13.68 1.93 10.24
N SER A 551 -12.68 1.43 9.51
CA SER A 551 -11.48 2.17 9.13
C SER A 551 -11.64 3.09 7.91
N LEU A 552 -12.78 3.03 7.22
CA LEU A 552 -13.03 3.86 6.05
C LEU A 552 -13.31 5.31 6.44
N SER A 553 -12.68 6.25 5.75
CA SER A 553 -12.69 7.68 6.13
C SER A 553 -13.85 8.48 5.54
N SER A 554 -14.80 7.86 4.83
CA SER A 554 -15.94 8.57 4.23
C SER A 554 -17.23 7.75 4.23
N SER A 555 -18.37 8.43 4.38
CA SER A 555 -19.70 7.80 4.35
C SER A 555 -19.99 7.11 3.02
N ALA A 556 -19.47 7.64 1.90
CA ALA A 556 -19.59 7.03 0.57
C ALA A 556 -18.87 5.68 0.52
N SER A 557 -17.59 5.62 0.93
CA SER A 557 -16.85 4.36 0.99
C SER A 557 -17.48 3.32 1.93
N VAL A 558 -18.07 3.76 3.04
CA VAL A 558 -18.84 2.87 3.93
C VAL A 558 -20.08 2.31 3.22
N ALA A 559 -20.84 3.16 2.51
CA ALA A 559 -21.99 2.72 1.75
C ALA A 559 -21.61 1.73 0.63
N ASP A 560 -20.49 1.97 -0.05
CA ASP A 560 -19.99 1.08 -1.10
C ASP A 560 -19.57 -0.28 -0.53
N ALA A 561 -18.84 -0.31 0.59
CA ALA A 561 -18.49 -1.54 1.29
C ALA A 561 -19.73 -2.33 1.73
N VAL A 562 -20.71 -1.65 2.35
CA VAL A 562 -21.98 -2.25 2.76
C VAL A 562 -22.78 -2.76 1.56
N ARG A 563 -22.80 -2.04 0.42
CA ARG A 563 -23.49 -2.47 -0.80
C ARG A 563 -22.90 -3.76 -1.36
N GLN A 564 -21.60 -3.94 -1.30
CA GLN A 564 -20.95 -5.17 -1.77
C GLN A 564 -21.32 -6.41 -0.94
N LEU A 565 -21.80 -6.23 0.30
CA LEU A 565 -22.33 -7.30 1.16
C LEU A 565 -23.80 -7.65 0.87
N THR A 566 -24.45 -6.97 -0.08
CA THR A 566 -25.85 -7.25 -0.46
C THR A 566 -25.96 -8.33 -1.54
N PRO A 567 -27.14 -8.96 -1.72
CA PRO A 567 -27.39 -9.89 -2.82
C PRO A 567 -27.63 -9.18 -4.18
N MET A 568 -27.15 -7.94 -4.36
CA MET A 568 -27.41 -7.11 -5.55
C MET A 568 -27.12 -7.83 -6.88
N VAL A 569 -26.04 -8.62 -6.95
CA VAL A 569 -25.66 -9.40 -8.14
C VAL A 569 -26.81 -10.29 -8.65
N HIS A 570 -27.60 -10.85 -7.72
CA HIS A 570 -28.70 -11.77 -8.00
C HIS A 570 -29.96 -11.05 -8.49
N SER A 571 -30.09 -9.73 -8.27
CA SER A 571 -31.29 -8.96 -8.66
C SER A 571 -31.46 -8.78 -10.19
N SER A 572 -30.40 -9.04 -10.97
CA SER A 572 -30.44 -8.96 -12.43
C SER A 572 -31.05 -10.19 -13.12
N ALA A 573 -30.99 -11.35 -12.46
CA ALA A 573 -31.36 -12.64 -13.04
C ALA A 573 -32.82 -12.71 -13.56
N PRO A 574 -33.86 -12.25 -12.84
CA PRO A 574 -35.24 -12.36 -13.33
C PRO A 574 -35.48 -11.59 -14.62
N GLN A 575 -34.98 -10.35 -14.72
CA GLN A 575 -35.15 -9.52 -15.90
C GLN A 575 -34.55 -10.20 -17.15
N VAL A 576 -33.33 -10.72 -17.02
CA VAL A 576 -32.63 -11.38 -18.14
C VAL A 576 -33.34 -12.67 -18.53
N SER A 577 -33.79 -13.47 -17.55
CA SER A 577 -34.58 -14.69 -17.81
C SER A 577 -35.89 -14.39 -18.55
N PHE A 578 -36.63 -13.35 -18.15
CA PHE A 578 -37.88 -12.96 -18.81
C PHE A 578 -37.67 -12.43 -20.23
N GLU A 579 -36.62 -11.65 -20.48
CA GLU A 579 -36.30 -11.18 -21.84
C GLU A 579 -35.87 -12.34 -22.76
N ASN A 580 -35.06 -13.28 -22.26
CA ASN A 580 -34.67 -14.48 -23.01
C ASN A 580 -35.89 -15.34 -23.36
N SER A 581 -36.78 -15.57 -22.40
CA SER A 581 -38.03 -16.31 -22.62
C SER A 581 -38.91 -15.60 -23.66
N ARG A 582 -39.16 -14.29 -23.52
CA ARG A 582 -39.93 -13.49 -24.48
C ARG A 582 -39.35 -13.57 -25.89
N MET A 583 -38.02 -13.48 -26.04
CA MET A 583 -37.35 -13.57 -27.33
C MET A 583 -37.64 -14.92 -28.01
N VAL A 584 -37.56 -16.04 -27.29
CA VAL A 584 -37.88 -17.37 -27.83
C VAL A 584 -39.35 -17.44 -28.27
N PHE A 585 -40.29 -16.97 -27.45
CA PHE A 585 -41.71 -16.95 -27.81
C PHE A 585 -41.98 -16.11 -29.06
N GLN A 586 -41.34 -14.95 -29.19
CA GLN A 586 -41.48 -14.09 -30.37
C GLN A 586 -41.05 -14.79 -31.66
N GLN A 587 -39.94 -15.54 -31.65
CA GLN A 587 -39.48 -16.29 -32.83
C GLN A 587 -40.50 -17.35 -33.27
N LEU A 588 -41.14 -18.03 -32.30
CA LEU A 588 -42.16 -19.04 -32.59
C LEU A 588 -43.45 -18.43 -33.15
N SER A 589 -43.92 -17.32 -32.59
CA SER A 589 -45.14 -16.63 -33.04
C SER A 589 -44.98 -16.01 -34.44
N GLU A 590 -43.82 -15.44 -34.76
CA GLU A 590 -43.57 -14.90 -36.10
C GLU A 590 -43.58 -15.98 -37.19
N ARG A 591 -43.20 -17.21 -36.82
CA ARG A 591 -43.18 -18.33 -37.76
C ARG A 591 -44.58 -18.85 -38.08
N SER A 592 -45.47 -19.04 -37.10
CA SER A 592 -46.85 -19.50 -37.34
C SER A 592 -47.63 -18.58 -38.29
N LEU A 593 -47.32 -17.29 -38.28
CA LEU A 593 -47.87 -16.21 -39.10
C LEU A 593 -47.55 -16.28 -40.60
N THR A 594 -46.34 -16.73 -40.92
CA THR A 594 -45.84 -16.83 -42.30
C THR A 594 -46.58 -17.94 -43.06
N LEU A 595 -47.16 -18.90 -42.32
CA LEU A 595 -47.54 -20.20 -42.85
C LEU A 595 -49.05 -20.41 -42.91
N ALA A 596 -49.81 -19.75 -42.06
CA ALA A 596 -51.27 -19.83 -42.08
C ALA A 596 -51.91 -18.95 -43.19
N GLY A 597 -51.12 -18.15 -43.91
CA GLY A 597 -51.56 -17.32 -45.05
C GLY A 597 -51.13 -17.80 -46.44
N GLU A 598 -50.72 -19.05 -46.60
CA GLU A 598 -50.07 -19.56 -47.82
C GLU A 598 -51.01 -20.00 -48.97
N ASP A 599 -52.33 -19.81 -48.84
CA ASP A 599 -53.27 -20.06 -49.94
C ASP A 599 -53.71 -18.76 -50.60
N THR A 600 -52.82 -18.15 -51.39
CA THR A 600 -53.07 -16.91 -52.13
C THR A 600 -53.64 -17.14 -53.54
N THR A 601 -54.07 -18.35 -53.88
CA THR A 601 -54.53 -18.64 -55.25
C THR A 601 -55.99 -18.30 -55.53
N ASN A 602 -56.79 -17.92 -54.53
CA ASN A 602 -58.13 -17.39 -54.75
C ASN A 602 -58.43 -16.20 -53.84
N PRO A 603 -58.87 -15.03 -54.36
CA PRO A 603 -59.49 -14.02 -53.52
C PRO A 603 -60.72 -14.65 -52.84
N PRO A 604 -61.02 -14.34 -51.57
CA PRO A 604 -62.24 -14.83 -50.94
C PRO A 604 -63.44 -14.32 -51.76
N GLU A 605 -64.28 -15.23 -52.24
CA GLU A 605 -65.60 -14.85 -52.75
C GLU A 605 -66.29 -14.04 -51.64
N LEU A 606 -66.56 -12.78 -51.94
CA LEU A 606 -67.48 -11.96 -51.17
C LEU A 606 -68.76 -12.78 -50.96
N LEU A 607 -69.14 -13.00 -49.70
CA LEU A 607 -70.46 -13.45 -49.31
C LEU A 607 -71.49 -12.39 -49.74
N GLY A 608 -71.82 -12.38 -51.04
CA GLY A 608 -72.99 -11.73 -51.60
C GLY A 608 -74.21 -12.54 -51.21
N GLY A 609 -75.13 -11.89 -50.51
CA GLY A 609 -76.21 -12.56 -49.79
C GLY A 609 -77.21 -13.31 -50.67
N ASP A 610 -77.80 -14.34 -50.07
CA ASP A 610 -79.24 -14.55 -50.10
C ASP A 610 -79.68 -15.23 -48.78
N GLY A 611 -80.95 -15.05 -48.42
CA GLY A 611 -81.42 -15.11 -47.03
C GLY A 611 -81.65 -16.47 -46.37
N ALA A 612 -81.85 -16.33 -45.05
CA ALA A 612 -82.70 -17.12 -44.15
C ALA A 612 -82.28 -18.53 -43.67
N SER A 613 -82.45 -18.67 -42.35
CA SER A 613 -82.77 -19.86 -41.55
C SER A 613 -81.60 -20.58 -40.85
N GLY A 614 -81.87 -20.93 -39.59
CA GLY A 614 -80.87 -21.29 -38.60
C GLY A 614 -80.23 -22.66 -38.79
N GLY A 615 -78.92 -22.68 -38.60
CA GLY A 615 -78.09 -23.86 -38.44
C GLY A 615 -76.77 -23.38 -37.86
N VAL A 616 -76.32 -23.98 -36.76
CA VAL A 616 -74.98 -23.74 -36.22
C VAL A 616 -74.01 -24.34 -37.22
N ASP A 617 -73.51 -23.53 -38.14
CA ASP A 617 -72.62 -23.98 -39.20
C ASP A 617 -71.28 -24.36 -38.55
N ARG A 618 -71.01 -25.65 -38.49
CA ARG A 618 -69.77 -26.21 -37.94
C ARG A 618 -68.67 -25.80 -38.93
N LEU A 619 -67.67 -25.04 -38.45
CA LEU A 619 -66.46 -24.69 -39.22
C LEU A 619 -65.99 -25.92 -40.03
N PRO A 620 -66.18 -25.96 -41.36
CA PRO A 620 -65.77 -27.11 -42.14
C PRO A 620 -64.25 -27.07 -42.25
N LEU A 621 -63.58 -27.85 -41.39
CA LEU A 621 -62.16 -28.14 -41.46
C LEU A 621 -61.92 -28.98 -42.73
N LYS A 622 -61.67 -28.32 -43.85
CA LYS A 622 -61.27 -28.98 -45.10
C LYS A 622 -59.88 -29.61 -44.87
N GLU A 623 -59.75 -30.91 -45.13
CA GLU A 623 -58.49 -31.65 -44.97
C GLU A 623 -57.44 -31.10 -45.95
N THR A 624 -56.28 -30.72 -45.43
CA THR A 624 -55.08 -30.34 -46.19
C THR A 624 -54.02 -31.45 -46.04
N GLU A 625 -53.08 -31.56 -46.98
CA GLU A 625 -51.95 -32.50 -46.88
C GLU A 625 -51.19 -32.31 -45.56
N LYS A 626 -51.09 -33.39 -44.75
CA LYS A 626 -50.56 -33.40 -43.38
C LYS A 626 -49.03 -33.45 -43.39
N ASN A 627 -48.39 -32.38 -43.83
CA ASN A 627 -46.93 -32.35 -43.99
C ASN A 627 -46.30 -31.71 -42.74
N TRP A 628 -45.44 -32.47 -42.06
CA TRP A 628 -44.71 -31.96 -40.91
C TRP A 628 -43.57 -31.06 -41.39
N ARG A 629 -43.35 -29.96 -40.66
CA ARG A 629 -42.25 -29.05 -40.94
C ARG A 629 -41.33 -28.99 -39.75
N GLY A 630 -40.07 -29.33 -39.99
CA GLY A 630 -39.00 -29.19 -39.02
C GLY A 630 -38.25 -27.89 -39.26
N TYR A 631 -37.82 -27.26 -38.19
CA TYR A 631 -37.01 -26.04 -38.27
C TYR A 631 -35.97 -25.99 -37.17
N THR A 632 -34.93 -25.20 -37.43
CA THR A 632 -33.96 -24.81 -36.43
C THR A 632 -33.67 -23.33 -36.53
N ILE A 633 -33.48 -22.69 -35.38
CA ILE A 633 -33.15 -21.26 -35.27
C ILE A 633 -31.95 -21.15 -34.35
N GLY A 634 -30.89 -20.50 -34.83
CA GLY A 634 -29.78 -20.03 -34.01
C GLY A 634 -29.97 -18.55 -33.69
N SER A 635 -29.80 -18.19 -32.43
CA SER A 635 -30.02 -16.83 -31.93
C SER A 635 -28.83 -16.38 -31.09
N GLY A 636 -28.43 -15.13 -31.28
CA GLY A 636 -27.46 -14.44 -30.44
C GLY A 636 -27.98 -13.07 -30.06
N SER A 637 -27.83 -12.67 -28.80
CA SER A 637 -28.20 -11.34 -28.33
C SER A 637 -27.15 -10.76 -27.40
N TRP A 638 -27.09 -9.43 -27.33
CA TRP A 638 -26.23 -8.71 -26.41
C TRP A 638 -26.86 -7.38 -26.04
N GLY A 639 -26.64 -6.94 -24.82
CA GLY A 639 -27.27 -5.72 -24.34
C GLY A 639 -26.58 -5.10 -23.14
N THR A 640 -27.01 -3.89 -22.82
CA THR A 640 -26.52 -3.11 -21.69
C THR A 640 -27.68 -2.49 -20.94
N GLN A 641 -27.78 -2.81 -19.65
CA GLN A 641 -28.55 -2.08 -18.67
C GLN A 641 -27.64 -1.04 -18.00
N LYS A 642 -28.05 0.24 -17.98
CA LYS A 642 -27.36 1.30 -17.25
C LYS A 642 -27.64 1.18 -15.75
N SER A 643 -26.67 1.60 -14.94
CA SER A 643 -26.87 1.77 -13.50
C SER A 643 -27.94 2.82 -13.23
N ARG A 644 -28.77 2.60 -12.23
CA ARG A 644 -29.92 3.46 -11.89
C ARG A 644 -30.14 3.44 -10.38
N ASP A 645 -30.39 4.61 -9.79
CA ASP A 645 -30.75 4.77 -8.38
C ASP A 645 -29.77 4.04 -7.42
N ASN A 646 -28.46 4.16 -7.70
CA ASN A 646 -27.35 3.47 -6.97
C ASN A 646 -27.36 1.94 -7.02
N VAL A 647 -28.13 1.34 -7.93
CA VAL A 647 -28.06 -0.08 -8.27
C VAL A 647 -27.17 -0.25 -9.49
N ALA A 648 -26.20 -1.17 -9.40
CA ALA A 648 -25.29 -1.47 -10.50
C ALA A 648 -26.06 -1.99 -11.72
N GLY A 649 -25.78 -1.42 -12.89
CA GLY A 649 -26.24 -1.96 -14.17
C GLY A 649 -25.46 -3.22 -14.55
N TYR A 650 -25.70 -3.73 -15.76
CA TYR A 650 -25.01 -4.90 -16.27
C TYR A 650 -24.88 -4.87 -17.79
N ASN A 651 -23.95 -5.67 -18.30
CA ASN A 651 -23.94 -6.10 -19.69
C ASN A 651 -24.29 -7.59 -19.75
N TYR A 652 -24.84 -8.04 -20.86
CA TYR A 652 -25.04 -9.46 -21.08
C TYR A 652 -24.81 -9.84 -22.54
N ASN A 653 -24.48 -11.10 -22.74
CA ASN A 653 -24.56 -11.78 -24.03
C ASN A 653 -25.27 -13.12 -23.87
N SER A 654 -26.07 -13.49 -24.85
CA SER A 654 -26.84 -14.71 -24.84
C SER A 654 -26.75 -15.43 -26.17
N TRP A 655 -26.70 -16.74 -26.12
CA TRP A 655 -26.74 -17.62 -27.28
C TRP A 655 -27.78 -18.68 -27.05
N SER A 656 -28.65 -18.90 -28.03
CA SER A 656 -29.66 -19.95 -27.96
C SER A 656 -29.86 -20.66 -29.28
N ALA A 657 -30.30 -21.90 -29.19
CA ALA A 657 -30.72 -22.71 -30.31
C ALA A 657 -32.15 -23.21 -30.05
N ILE A 658 -32.99 -23.13 -31.07
CA ILE A 658 -34.36 -23.62 -31.05
C ILE A 658 -34.45 -24.72 -32.10
N VAL A 659 -35.03 -25.85 -31.72
CA VAL A 659 -35.40 -26.92 -32.64
C VAL A 659 -36.87 -27.20 -32.42
N GLY A 660 -37.63 -27.29 -33.51
CA GLY A 660 -39.06 -27.54 -33.40
C GLY A 660 -39.65 -28.22 -34.62
N ALA A 661 -40.88 -28.68 -34.44
CA ALA A 661 -41.69 -29.29 -35.45
C ALA A 661 -43.13 -28.77 -35.35
N GLU A 662 -43.81 -28.70 -36.48
CA GLU A 662 -45.20 -28.24 -36.53
C GLU A 662 -45.98 -28.89 -37.67
N ASN A 663 -47.31 -28.81 -37.56
CA ASN A 663 -48.24 -29.37 -38.52
C ASN A 663 -49.48 -28.47 -38.65
N LYS A 664 -50.00 -28.32 -39.88
CA LYS A 664 -51.31 -27.71 -40.15
C LYS A 664 -52.38 -28.77 -39.94
N LEU A 665 -53.09 -28.69 -38.82
CA LEU A 665 -54.20 -29.62 -38.52
C LEU A 665 -55.40 -29.40 -39.46
N CYS A 666 -55.58 -28.17 -39.91
CA CYS A 666 -56.52 -27.78 -40.97
C CYS A 666 -55.98 -26.53 -41.69
N LYS A 667 -56.72 -26.02 -42.68
CA LYS A 667 -56.37 -24.76 -43.37
C LYS A 667 -56.15 -23.55 -42.45
N ASP A 668 -56.84 -23.49 -41.31
CA ASP A 668 -56.90 -22.31 -40.43
C ASP A 668 -56.12 -22.50 -39.12
N LEU A 669 -55.64 -23.71 -38.81
CA LEU A 669 -55.05 -24.07 -37.51
C LEU A 669 -53.72 -24.82 -37.67
N LEU A 670 -52.68 -24.27 -37.04
CA LEU A 670 -51.35 -24.83 -36.93
C LEU A 670 -51.04 -25.19 -35.48
N LEU A 671 -50.46 -26.36 -35.25
CA LEU A 671 -49.93 -26.77 -33.94
C LEU A 671 -48.44 -27.06 -34.07
N GLY A 672 -47.65 -26.63 -33.08
CA GLY A 672 -46.22 -26.89 -33.04
C GLY A 672 -45.67 -27.10 -31.65
N ILE A 673 -44.54 -27.79 -31.61
CA ILE A 673 -43.73 -28.01 -30.41
C ILE A 673 -42.29 -27.60 -30.69
N ALA A 674 -41.61 -27.09 -29.67
CA ALA A 674 -40.22 -26.68 -29.77
C ALA A 674 -39.47 -26.95 -28.45
N ILE A 675 -38.16 -27.11 -28.55
CA ILE A 675 -37.25 -27.06 -27.43
C ILE A 675 -36.22 -25.97 -27.74
N ALA A 676 -36.08 -25.01 -26.83
CA ALA A 676 -35.05 -24.00 -26.89
C ALA A 676 -34.03 -24.23 -25.77
N GLY A 677 -32.74 -24.20 -26.09
CA GLY A 677 -31.64 -24.25 -25.12
C GLY A 677 -30.70 -23.09 -25.33
N GLY A 678 -30.12 -22.55 -24.26
CA GLY A 678 -29.19 -21.43 -24.39
C GLY A 678 -28.44 -21.06 -23.13
N THR A 679 -27.36 -20.32 -23.30
CA THR A 679 -26.51 -19.79 -22.24
C THR A 679 -26.49 -18.27 -22.30
N THR A 680 -26.43 -17.62 -21.15
CA THR A 680 -26.31 -16.16 -21.00
C THR A 680 -25.21 -15.84 -20.02
N ASN A 681 -24.26 -14.98 -20.39
CA ASN A 681 -23.27 -14.45 -19.45
C ASN A 681 -23.60 -12.99 -19.12
N ILE A 682 -23.48 -12.64 -17.85
CA ILE A 682 -23.84 -11.34 -17.29
C ILE A 682 -22.61 -10.78 -16.56
N GLY A 683 -22.17 -9.59 -16.96
CA GLY A 683 -21.16 -8.81 -16.25
C GLY A 683 -21.81 -7.64 -15.52
N ILE A 684 -21.73 -7.62 -14.18
CA ILE A 684 -22.27 -6.53 -13.37
C ILE A 684 -21.30 -5.35 -13.39
N LYS A 685 -21.86 -4.14 -13.44
CA LYS A 685 -21.12 -2.87 -13.39
C LYS A 685 -20.99 -2.39 -11.94
N ASP A 686 -20.57 -3.28 -11.06
CA ASP A 686 -20.16 -2.98 -9.69
C ASP A 686 -18.63 -2.83 -9.61
N ASP A 687 -18.13 -2.25 -8.52
CA ASP A 687 -16.70 -1.96 -8.39
C ASP A 687 -15.83 -3.24 -8.32
N GLY A 688 -16.42 -4.35 -7.87
CA GLY A 688 -15.74 -5.63 -7.74
C GLY A 688 -15.65 -6.44 -9.05
N GLY A 689 -16.48 -6.13 -10.05
CA GLY A 689 -16.57 -6.91 -11.30
C GLY A 689 -17.25 -8.26 -11.10
N SER A 690 -18.39 -8.28 -10.40
CA SER A 690 -19.22 -9.47 -10.21
C SER A 690 -19.76 -9.99 -11.53
N ARG A 691 -19.99 -11.30 -11.60
CA ARG A 691 -20.47 -11.99 -12.81
C ARG A 691 -21.50 -13.05 -12.49
N SER A 692 -22.38 -13.33 -13.44
CA SER A 692 -23.37 -14.41 -13.37
C SER A 692 -23.53 -15.07 -14.74
N SER A 693 -23.92 -16.33 -14.79
CA SER A 693 -24.33 -17.01 -16.01
C SER A 693 -25.64 -17.77 -15.80
N ILE A 694 -26.43 -17.88 -16.87
CA ILE A 694 -27.73 -18.56 -16.89
C ILE A 694 -27.69 -19.60 -18.02
N ASP A 695 -27.78 -20.88 -17.67
CA ASP A 695 -28.03 -21.95 -18.63
C ASP A 695 -29.50 -22.35 -18.57
N SER A 696 -30.16 -22.45 -19.71
CA SER A 696 -31.61 -22.68 -19.75
C SER A 696 -32.03 -23.69 -20.80
N ILE A 697 -33.08 -24.45 -20.49
CA ILE A 697 -33.78 -25.35 -21.42
C ILE A 697 -35.29 -25.17 -21.29
N ARG A 698 -35.98 -25.07 -22.44
CA ARG A 698 -37.36 -24.60 -22.54
C ARG A 698 -38.16 -25.43 -23.55
N PRO A 699 -38.91 -26.45 -23.11
CA PRO A 699 -39.98 -27.04 -23.92
C PRO A 699 -41.16 -26.06 -24.06
N ILE A 700 -41.61 -25.87 -25.29
CA ILE A 700 -42.68 -24.93 -25.66
C ILE A 700 -43.67 -25.62 -26.59
N THR A 701 -44.94 -25.36 -26.37
CA THR A 701 -46.02 -25.66 -27.31
C THR A 701 -46.62 -24.36 -27.82
N TYR A 702 -47.02 -24.33 -29.08
CA TYR A 702 -47.61 -23.15 -29.68
C TYR A 702 -48.63 -23.52 -30.74
N THR A 703 -49.57 -22.60 -30.96
CA THR A 703 -50.62 -22.73 -31.96
C THR A 703 -50.81 -21.42 -32.70
N GLY A 704 -51.11 -21.52 -33.99
CA GLY A 704 -51.44 -20.39 -34.86
C GLY A 704 -52.81 -20.59 -35.47
N LEU A 705 -53.67 -19.58 -35.35
CA LEU A 705 -54.99 -19.51 -35.96
C LEU A 705 -54.97 -18.45 -37.07
N SER A 706 -55.53 -18.74 -38.23
CA SER A 706 -55.81 -17.73 -39.26
C SER A 706 -57.22 -17.87 -39.79
N LEU A 707 -58.01 -16.81 -39.60
CA LEU A 707 -59.41 -16.71 -40.00
C LEU A 707 -59.54 -15.56 -41.00
N GLY A 708 -59.37 -15.88 -42.29
CA GLY A 708 -59.26 -14.87 -43.34
C GLY A 708 -58.05 -13.96 -43.08
N ASN A 709 -58.31 -12.65 -42.91
CA ASN A 709 -57.26 -11.67 -42.67
C ASN A 709 -56.85 -11.57 -41.19
N PHE A 710 -57.66 -12.09 -40.27
CA PHE A 710 -57.33 -12.11 -38.85
C PHE A 710 -56.43 -13.29 -38.54
N HIS A 711 -55.44 -13.10 -37.67
CA HIS A 711 -54.61 -14.18 -37.16
C HIS A 711 -54.36 -14.01 -35.65
N SER A 712 -54.05 -15.13 -35.00
CA SER A 712 -53.65 -15.13 -33.60
C SER A 712 -52.72 -16.29 -33.29
N GLU A 713 -51.75 -16.04 -32.41
CA GLU A 713 -50.75 -17.00 -31.99
C GLU A 713 -50.79 -17.13 -30.48
N LEU A 714 -50.84 -18.35 -29.98
CA LEU A 714 -50.74 -18.64 -28.56
C LEU A 714 -49.58 -19.60 -28.34
N GLY A 715 -48.65 -19.24 -27.46
CA GLY A 715 -47.57 -20.09 -26.99
C GLY A 715 -47.64 -20.26 -25.48
N ALA A 716 -47.31 -21.44 -24.99
CA ALA A 716 -47.09 -21.73 -23.58
C ALA A 716 -45.87 -22.63 -23.41
N GLY A 717 -45.10 -22.42 -22.34
CA GLY A 717 -43.87 -23.15 -22.13
C GLY A 717 -43.41 -23.16 -20.67
N TYR A 718 -42.54 -24.11 -20.39
CA TYR A 718 -41.85 -24.24 -19.12
C TYR A 718 -40.35 -24.03 -19.38
N GLY A 719 -39.67 -23.31 -18.48
CA GLY A 719 -38.23 -23.11 -18.53
C GLY A 719 -37.57 -23.59 -17.25
N TYR A 720 -36.52 -24.39 -17.38
CA TYR A 720 -35.57 -24.64 -16.30
C TYR A 720 -34.33 -23.77 -16.55
N ASN A 721 -33.92 -23.01 -15.55
CA ASN A 721 -32.76 -22.13 -15.57
C ASN A 721 -31.81 -22.54 -14.44
N GLN A 722 -30.52 -22.67 -14.74
CA GLN A 722 -29.46 -22.86 -13.76
C GLN A 722 -28.58 -21.61 -13.73
N TYR A 723 -28.33 -21.09 -12.53
CA TYR A 723 -27.56 -19.87 -12.31
C TYR A 723 -26.21 -20.21 -11.65
N ASP A 724 -25.08 -19.75 -12.20
CA ASP A 724 -23.76 -19.72 -11.54
C ASP A 724 -23.37 -18.25 -11.33
N THR A 725 -23.18 -17.83 -10.09
CA THR A 725 -22.89 -16.44 -9.75
C THR A 725 -21.63 -16.31 -8.91
N LYS A 726 -20.83 -15.28 -9.20
CA LYS A 726 -19.60 -14.92 -8.48
C LYS A 726 -19.68 -13.45 -8.09
N ARG A 727 -19.96 -13.19 -6.81
CA ARG A 727 -20.06 -11.86 -6.19
C ARG A 727 -18.70 -11.43 -5.65
N LYS A 728 -18.22 -10.27 -6.06
CA LYS A 728 -16.93 -9.71 -5.66
C LYS A 728 -17.09 -8.73 -4.50
N ILE A 729 -16.25 -8.89 -3.48
CA ILE A 729 -16.28 -8.09 -2.24
C ILE A 729 -14.87 -7.55 -2.01
N VAL A 730 -14.65 -6.28 -2.34
CA VAL A 730 -13.37 -5.58 -2.33
C VAL A 730 -13.52 -4.19 -1.71
N PHE A 731 -13.02 -4.03 -0.47
CA PHE A 731 -12.92 -2.75 0.23
C PHE A 731 -11.90 -2.84 1.36
N GLY A 732 -11.13 -1.77 1.62
CA GLY A 732 -10.04 -1.80 2.60
C GLY A 732 -9.10 -3.00 2.36
N ASP A 733 -8.86 -3.79 3.41
CA ASP A 733 -8.07 -5.03 3.34
C ASP A 733 -8.89 -6.28 2.99
N VAL A 734 -10.20 -6.14 2.76
CA VAL A 734 -11.10 -7.24 2.38
C VAL A 734 -11.04 -7.44 0.87
N ASN A 735 -10.70 -8.66 0.43
CA ASN A 735 -10.79 -9.09 -0.96
C ASN A 735 -11.28 -10.55 -1.02
N ARG A 736 -12.57 -10.74 -1.29
CA ARG A 736 -13.26 -12.05 -1.27
C ARG A 736 -14.14 -12.25 -2.50
N THR A 737 -14.54 -13.50 -2.73
CA THR A 737 -15.46 -13.86 -3.80
C THR A 737 -16.45 -14.90 -3.31
N ALA A 738 -17.70 -14.48 -3.13
CA ALA A 738 -18.79 -15.39 -2.80
C ALA A 738 -19.29 -16.05 -4.09
N LYS A 739 -19.59 -17.34 -4.03
CA LYS A 739 -20.08 -18.14 -5.16
C LYS A 739 -21.42 -18.77 -4.83
N SER A 740 -22.28 -18.93 -5.82
CA SER A 740 -23.50 -19.72 -5.68
C SER A 740 -23.86 -20.44 -6.97
N GLU A 741 -24.54 -21.57 -6.80
CA GLU A 741 -25.24 -22.27 -7.86
C GLU A 741 -26.69 -22.51 -7.41
N HIS A 742 -27.68 -22.14 -8.22
CA HIS A 742 -29.09 -22.31 -7.88
C HIS A 742 -29.99 -22.47 -9.09
N ASP A 743 -31.20 -22.98 -8.84
CA ASP A 743 -32.16 -23.35 -9.87
C ASP A 743 -33.34 -22.37 -9.94
N GLY A 744 -33.89 -22.21 -11.14
CA GLY A 744 -35.10 -21.44 -11.40
C GLY A 744 -36.06 -22.14 -12.33
N HIS A 745 -37.34 -22.08 -11.98
CA HIS A 745 -38.45 -22.67 -12.71
C HIS A 745 -39.35 -21.56 -13.25
N GLU A 746 -39.48 -21.47 -14.58
CA GLU A 746 -40.23 -20.43 -15.26
C GLU A 746 -41.45 -21.02 -15.97
N ILE A 747 -42.61 -20.39 -15.81
CA ILE A 747 -43.80 -20.67 -16.61
C ILE A 747 -44.14 -19.41 -17.38
N SER A 748 -44.21 -19.52 -18.70
CA SER A 748 -44.41 -18.38 -19.58
C SER A 748 -45.47 -18.67 -20.63
N GLY A 749 -46.20 -17.62 -21.02
CA GLY A 749 -47.15 -17.66 -22.12
C GLY A 749 -47.13 -16.37 -22.93
N MET A 750 -47.43 -16.49 -24.22
CA MET A 750 -47.54 -15.36 -25.11
C MET A 750 -48.75 -15.51 -26.02
N LEU A 751 -49.56 -14.46 -26.11
CA LEU A 751 -50.68 -14.34 -27.03
C LEU A 751 -50.42 -13.15 -27.96
N ASN A 752 -50.42 -13.37 -29.26
CA ASN A 752 -50.39 -12.31 -30.27
C ASN A 752 -51.65 -12.40 -31.15
N ALA A 753 -52.10 -11.26 -31.66
CA ALA A 753 -53.18 -11.18 -32.62
C ALA A 753 -52.96 -10.00 -33.57
N GLY A 754 -53.40 -10.13 -34.81
CA GLY A 754 -53.28 -9.08 -35.82
C GLY A 754 -54.27 -9.23 -36.96
N TYR A 755 -54.25 -8.27 -37.87
CA TYR A 755 -55.16 -8.21 -39.01
C TYR A 755 -54.45 -7.74 -40.26
N LYS A 756 -54.34 -8.63 -41.25
CA LYS A 756 -53.62 -8.38 -42.50
C LYS A 756 -54.43 -7.48 -43.44
N PHE A 757 -53.93 -6.27 -43.69
CA PHE A 757 -54.38 -5.38 -44.75
C PHE A 757 -53.51 -5.56 -45.98
N PHE A 758 -54.07 -6.21 -47.01
CA PHE A 758 -53.43 -6.35 -48.33
C PHE A 758 -53.55 -5.02 -49.09
N LEU A 759 -52.51 -4.19 -49.02
CA LEU A 759 -52.47 -2.89 -49.71
C LEU A 759 -52.25 -3.07 -51.22
N THR A 760 -51.49 -4.09 -51.59
CA THR A 760 -51.34 -4.61 -52.96
C THR A 760 -51.22 -6.14 -52.90
N ASP A 761 -51.07 -6.81 -54.04
CA ASP A 761 -50.71 -8.22 -54.14
C ASP A 761 -49.36 -8.55 -53.47
N LYS A 762 -48.46 -7.56 -53.35
CA LYS A 762 -47.10 -7.73 -52.81
C LYS A 762 -46.85 -7.10 -51.46
N LEU A 763 -47.67 -6.13 -51.05
CA LEU A 763 -47.49 -5.33 -49.84
C LEU A 763 -48.61 -5.59 -48.82
N VAL A 764 -48.23 -6.07 -47.63
CA VAL A 764 -49.14 -6.33 -46.52
C VAL A 764 -48.76 -5.47 -45.32
N LEU A 765 -49.74 -4.76 -44.77
CA LEU A 765 -49.66 -4.07 -43.48
C LEU A 765 -50.45 -4.89 -42.45
N ASP A 766 -49.82 -5.21 -41.34
CA ASP A 766 -50.37 -6.07 -40.29
C ASP A 766 -50.24 -5.39 -38.92
N PRO A 767 -51.26 -4.60 -38.50
CA PRO A 767 -51.35 -4.08 -37.15
C PRO A 767 -51.58 -5.21 -36.16
N MET A 768 -50.71 -5.29 -35.15
CA MET A 768 -50.71 -6.38 -34.19
C MET A 768 -50.64 -5.89 -32.75
N ALA A 769 -51.25 -6.67 -31.87
CA ALA A 769 -51.21 -6.50 -30.43
C ALA A 769 -50.89 -7.85 -29.78
N GLY A 770 -50.21 -7.80 -28.64
CA GLY A 770 -49.77 -8.99 -27.93
C GLY A 770 -49.68 -8.81 -26.43
N LEU A 771 -49.69 -9.93 -25.73
CA LEU A 771 -49.51 -10.03 -24.29
C LEU A 771 -48.53 -11.17 -24.00
N TYR A 772 -47.53 -10.87 -23.18
CA TYR A 772 -46.58 -11.83 -22.64
C TYR A 772 -46.72 -11.85 -21.12
N ALA A 773 -46.85 -13.04 -20.53
CA ALA A 773 -46.91 -13.23 -19.10
C ALA A 773 -45.89 -14.29 -18.68
N SER A 774 -45.14 -14.04 -17.62
CA SER A 774 -44.19 -15.02 -17.07
C SER A 774 -44.13 -14.95 -15.55
N MET A 775 -43.94 -16.12 -14.95
CA MET A 775 -43.66 -16.30 -13.52
C MET A 775 -42.39 -17.13 -13.38
N LEU A 776 -41.42 -16.62 -12.62
CA LEU A 776 -40.16 -17.29 -12.31
C LEU A 776 -40.09 -17.56 -10.82
N HIS A 777 -39.94 -18.83 -10.45
CA HIS A 777 -39.63 -19.28 -9.10
C HIS A 777 -38.15 -19.64 -9.00
N GLU A 778 -37.38 -18.95 -8.16
CA GLU A 778 -36.00 -19.32 -7.84
C GLU A 778 -35.94 -20.04 -6.48
N THR A 779 -35.25 -21.18 -6.45
CA THR A 779 -35.04 -21.96 -5.23
C THR A 779 -34.17 -21.21 -4.22
N PRO A 780 -34.32 -21.43 -2.91
CA PRO A 780 -33.39 -20.84 -1.94
C PRO A 780 -31.99 -21.44 -2.10
N PHE A 781 -30.96 -20.66 -1.80
CA PHE A 781 -29.56 -21.09 -1.92
C PHE A 781 -28.64 -20.41 -0.90
N ASP A 782 -27.51 -21.06 -0.64
CA ASP A 782 -26.44 -20.51 0.19
C ASP A 782 -25.23 -20.18 -0.70
N GLU A 783 -24.65 -19.01 -0.52
CA GLU A 783 -23.33 -18.70 -1.05
C GLU A 783 -22.22 -19.41 -0.25
N HIS A 784 -21.06 -19.55 -0.88
CA HIS A 784 -19.86 -20.11 -0.28
C HIS A 784 -18.58 -19.44 -0.80
N ASP A 785 -17.44 -19.75 -0.16
CA ASP A 785 -16.08 -19.28 -0.46
C ASP A 785 -15.76 -17.81 -0.08
N ALA A 786 -16.65 -17.08 0.62
CA ALA A 786 -16.36 -15.76 1.19
C ALA A 786 -16.41 -15.68 2.73
N GLY A 787 -16.58 -16.82 3.42
CA GLY A 787 -16.58 -16.87 4.88
C GLY A 787 -17.84 -16.23 5.45
N ASP A 788 -17.71 -15.37 6.46
CA ASP A 788 -18.87 -14.75 7.10
C ASP A 788 -19.59 -13.73 6.21
N ALA A 789 -19.01 -13.37 5.06
CA ALA A 789 -19.64 -12.55 4.03
C ALA A 789 -20.55 -13.35 3.07
N ASP A 790 -20.57 -14.68 3.17
CA ASP A 790 -21.48 -15.55 2.41
C ASP A 790 -22.93 -15.27 2.86
N LEU A 791 -23.86 -15.23 1.90
CA LEU A 791 -25.28 -15.01 2.16
C LEU A 791 -26.08 -16.31 2.09
N LYS A 792 -27.15 -16.39 2.88
CA LYS A 792 -28.29 -17.29 2.63
C LYS A 792 -29.36 -16.47 1.93
N VAL A 793 -29.72 -16.86 0.72
CA VAL A 793 -30.72 -16.16 -0.09
C VAL A 793 -32.02 -16.96 -0.10
N SER A 794 -33.10 -16.31 0.32
CA SER A 794 -34.43 -16.93 0.39
C SER A 794 -34.99 -17.18 -1.02
N SER A 795 -35.87 -18.18 -1.13
CA SER A 795 -36.63 -18.42 -2.36
C SER A 795 -37.43 -17.19 -2.76
N ARG A 796 -37.56 -16.91 -4.06
CA ARG A 796 -38.34 -15.76 -4.55
C ARG A 796 -39.18 -16.10 -5.77
N ASN A 797 -40.29 -15.37 -5.91
CA ASN A 797 -41.16 -15.41 -7.07
C ASN A 797 -41.13 -14.05 -7.75
N SER A 798 -40.75 -14.04 -9.02
CA SER A 798 -40.75 -12.85 -9.87
C SER A 798 -41.83 -12.98 -10.95
N TYR A 799 -42.42 -11.87 -11.36
CA TYR A 799 -43.48 -11.84 -12.36
C TYR A 799 -43.21 -10.77 -13.42
N SER A 800 -43.69 -11.00 -14.63
CA SER A 800 -43.68 -10.02 -15.72
C SER A 800 -44.98 -10.14 -16.51
N LEU A 801 -45.60 -8.99 -16.83
CA LEU A 801 -46.76 -8.89 -17.71
C LEU A 801 -46.53 -7.74 -18.68
N LYS A 802 -46.20 -8.09 -19.93
CA LYS A 802 -45.87 -7.12 -20.98
C LYS A 802 -46.92 -7.10 -22.08
N SER A 803 -47.48 -5.94 -22.38
CA SER A 803 -48.18 -5.75 -23.66
C SER A 803 -47.19 -5.38 -24.76
N GLN A 804 -47.57 -5.67 -25.99
CA GLN A 804 -46.85 -5.33 -27.19
C GLN A 804 -47.86 -4.77 -28.20
N LEU A 805 -47.56 -3.65 -28.84
CA LEU A 805 -48.44 -3.03 -29.82
C LEU A 805 -47.62 -2.43 -30.95
N GLY A 806 -47.99 -2.74 -32.20
CA GLY A 806 -47.44 -2.02 -33.34
C GLY A 806 -47.65 -2.74 -34.66
N PRO A 807 -47.19 -2.17 -35.78
CA PRO A 807 -47.36 -2.77 -37.09
C PRO A 807 -46.21 -3.70 -37.48
N ARG A 808 -46.55 -4.65 -38.34
CA ARG A 808 -45.62 -5.36 -39.22
C ARG A 808 -45.93 -5.00 -40.66
N ILE A 809 -44.88 -4.82 -41.47
CA ILE A 809 -45.00 -4.56 -42.90
C ILE A 809 -44.17 -5.60 -43.63
N THR A 810 -44.77 -6.29 -44.60
CA THR A 810 -44.11 -7.32 -45.41
C THR A 810 -44.27 -6.97 -46.88
N TYR A 811 -43.18 -7.07 -47.65
CA TYR A 811 -43.19 -6.95 -49.10
C TYR A 811 -42.64 -8.23 -49.75
N THR A 812 -43.25 -8.70 -50.84
CA THR A 812 -42.79 -9.91 -51.55
C THR A 812 -42.17 -9.53 -52.90
N PHE A 813 -40.89 -9.88 -53.08
CA PHE A 813 -40.17 -9.79 -54.36
C PHE A 813 -40.08 -11.17 -55.02
N ASP A 814 -40.64 -11.29 -56.21
CA ASP A 814 -40.41 -12.43 -57.11
C ASP A 814 -39.11 -12.17 -57.87
N VAL A 815 -38.02 -12.86 -57.48
CA VAL A 815 -36.69 -12.65 -58.08
C VAL A 815 -36.50 -13.57 -59.28
N LEU A 816 -36.85 -14.86 -59.12
CA LEU A 816 -36.88 -15.89 -60.17
C LEU A 816 -38.11 -16.77 -59.95
N GLU A 817 -38.45 -17.61 -60.93
CA GLU A 817 -39.63 -18.48 -60.90
C GLU A 817 -39.72 -19.39 -59.65
N ASN A 818 -38.58 -19.72 -59.02
CA ASN A 818 -38.50 -20.52 -57.79
C ASN A 818 -37.80 -19.79 -56.62
N LEU A 819 -37.62 -18.47 -56.69
CA LEU A 819 -36.91 -17.69 -55.68
C LEU A 819 -37.70 -16.44 -55.30
N GLN A 820 -38.24 -16.43 -54.08
CA GLN A 820 -38.92 -15.27 -53.50
C GLN A 820 -38.13 -14.70 -52.33
N LEU A 821 -37.97 -13.38 -52.32
CA LEU A 821 -37.43 -12.62 -51.19
C LEU A 821 -38.54 -11.84 -50.49
N LYS A 822 -38.62 -11.98 -49.17
CA LYS A 822 -39.64 -11.31 -48.33
C LYS A 822 -38.95 -10.48 -47.25
N PRO A 823 -38.63 -9.21 -47.50
CA PRO A 823 -38.32 -8.27 -46.43
C PRO A 823 -39.57 -7.99 -45.59
N GLU A 824 -39.34 -7.94 -44.29
CA GLU A 824 -40.32 -7.65 -43.27
C GLU A 824 -39.74 -6.63 -42.28
N VAL A 825 -40.56 -5.69 -41.84
CA VAL A 825 -40.22 -4.74 -40.80
C VAL A 825 -41.31 -4.76 -39.75
N THR A 826 -40.95 -5.11 -38.52
CA THR A 826 -41.83 -5.03 -37.35
C THR A 826 -41.38 -3.88 -36.44
N VAL A 827 -42.34 -3.06 -36.01
CA VAL A 827 -42.14 -1.96 -35.04
C VAL A 827 -43.12 -2.17 -33.90
N ARG A 828 -42.67 -2.18 -32.65
CA ARG A 828 -43.54 -2.36 -31.48
C ARG A 828 -43.20 -1.41 -30.34
N TRP A 829 -44.23 -0.95 -29.64
CA TRP A 829 -44.14 -0.42 -28.28
C TRP A 829 -44.46 -1.54 -27.30
N LEU A 830 -43.71 -1.61 -26.22
CA LEU A 830 -43.87 -2.58 -25.15
C LEU A 830 -44.10 -1.86 -23.83
N HIS A 831 -44.98 -2.41 -22.98
CA HIS A 831 -45.27 -1.87 -21.65
C HIS A 831 -45.34 -2.97 -20.59
N GLU A 832 -44.54 -2.85 -19.52
CA GLU A 832 -44.55 -3.71 -18.33
C GLU A 832 -45.51 -3.18 -17.24
N PHE A 833 -46.50 -4.00 -16.90
CA PHE A 833 -47.55 -3.65 -15.94
C PHE A 833 -47.20 -3.98 -14.48
N LEU A 834 -46.34 -4.96 -14.23
CA LEU A 834 -46.06 -5.44 -12.86
C LEU A 834 -44.86 -4.73 -12.23
N ASP A 835 -44.64 -4.99 -10.94
CA ASP A 835 -43.41 -4.57 -10.26
C ASP A 835 -42.21 -5.31 -10.85
N ASN A 836 -41.19 -4.56 -11.23
CA ASN A 836 -39.98 -5.06 -11.84
C ASN A 836 -38.74 -4.79 -10.97
N SER A 837 -38.89 -4.36 -9.73
CA SER A 837 -37.76 -4.10 -8.83
C SER A 837 -37.01 -5.35 -8.36
N TYR A 838 -37.62 -6.54 -8.48
CA TYR A 838 -37.04 -7.86 -8.16
C TYR A 838 -36.24 -7.90 -6.85
N ASP A 839 -36.94 -7.65 -5.74
CA ASP A 839 -36.38 -7.69 -4.39
C ASP A 839 -35.77 -9.05 -4.03
N SER A 840 -34.73 -9.01 -3.20
CA SER A 840 -34.03 -10.20 -2.70
C SER A 840 -33.94 -10.17 -1.18
N ASN A 841 -34.43 -11.21 -0.53
CA ASN A 841 -34.29 -11.39 0.92
C ASN A 841 -33.11 -12.30 1.23
N ALA A 842 -32.21 -11.86 2.12
CA ALA A 842 -31.03 -12.60 2.49
C ALA A 842 -30.68 -12.43 3.97
N SER A 843 -29.80 -13.28 4.50
CA SER A 843 -29.09 -13.09 5.75
C SER A 843 -27.63 -13.51 5.59
N PHE A 844 -26.75 -13.06 6.49
CA PHE A 844 -25.39 -13.61 6.52
C PHE A 844 -25.42 -15.07 6.97
N ARG A 845 -24.62 -15.91 6.33
CA ARG A 845 -24.55 -17.35 6.61
C ARG A 845 -24.04 -17.63 8.02
N SER A 846 -23.18 -16.75 8.53
CA SER A 846 -22.64 -16.77 9.89
C SER A 846 -23.68 -16.47 10.97
N GLY A 847 -24.80 -15.81 10.63
CA GLY A 847 -25.89 -15.47 11.55
C GLY A 847 -26.36 -14.01 11.44
N GLY A 848 -27.28 -13.62 12.33
CA GLY A 848 -27.87 -12.28 12.34
C GLY A 848 -29.26 -12.21 11.69
N PRO A 849 -29.91 -11.03 11.72
CA PRO A 849 -31.25 -10.87 11.17
C PRO A 849 -31.25 -10.90 9.64
N SER A 850 -32.37 -11.32 9.04
CA SER A 850 -32.58 -11.20 7.60
C SER A 850 -32.79 -9.74 7.20
N PHE A 851 -32.36 -9.40 5.99
CA PHE A 851 -32.58 -8.10 5.37
C PHE A 851 -33.08 -8.28 3.93
N THR A 852 -33.81 -7.28 3.43
CA THR A 852 -34.27 -7.23 2.05
C THR A 852 -33.47 -6.17 1.30
N TYR A 853 -32.90 -6.55 0.17
CA TYR A 853 -32.31 -5.63 -0.79
C TYR A 853 -33.30 -5.41 -1.93
N ARG A 854 -33.67 -4.14 -2.16
CA ARG A 854 -34.51 -3.76 -3.29
C ARG A 854 -33.67 -3.60 -4.55
N GLY A 855 -34.02 -4.34 -5.60
CA GLY A 855 -33.29 -4.28 -6.87
C GLY A 855 -33.62 -3.02 -7.69
N MET A 856 -33.26 -3.06 -8.97
CA MET A 856 -33.43 -1.95 -9.90
C MET A 856 -34.87 -1.85 -10.37
N ASP A 857 -35.47 -0.65 -10.31
CA ASP A 857 -36.71 -0.38 -11.03
C ASP A 857 -36.38 -0.31 -12.55
N TYR A 858 -36.74 -1.33 -13.34
CA TYR A 858 -36.49 -1.30 -14.80
C TYR A 858 -37.46 -0.36 -15.51
N ASP A 859 -37.09 0.09 -16.72
CA ASP A 859 -37.99 0.90 -17.54
C ASP A 859 -39.23 0.09 -17.92
N ARG A 860 -40.41 0.68 -17.78
CA ARG A 860 -41.68 0.02 -18.11
C ARG A 860 -41.96 0.03 -19.60
N ASP A 861 -41.53 1.08 -20.28
CA ASP A 861 -41.78 1.29 -21.70
C ASP A 861 -40.53 1.03 -22.53
N ALA A 862 -40.69 0.27 -23.61
CA ALA A 862 -39.62 0.01 -24.56
C ALA A 862 -40.13 0.11 -26.01
N PHE A 863 -39.21 0.45 -26.90
CA PHE A 863 -39.38 0.43 -28.34
C PHE A 863 -38.65 -0.77 -28.92
N GLU A 864 -39.28 -1.49 -29.83
CA GLU A 864 -38.70 -2.64 -30.53
C GLU A 864 -38.78 -2.42 -32.04
N PHE A 865 -37.66 -2.66 -32.73
CA PHE A 865 -37.53 -2.57 -34.18
C PHE A 865 -36.86 -3.84 -34.72
N LYS A 866 -37.52 -4.49 -35.68
CA LYS A 866 -37.08 -5.78 -36.22
C LYS A 866 -37.17 -5.83 -37.74
N PRO A 867 -36.07 -5.60 -38.47
CA PRO A 867 -35.97 -5.96 -39.86
C PRO A 867 -35.64 -7.45 -40.03
N LYS A 868 -36.39 -8.12 -40.87
CA LYS A 868 -36.21 -9.53 -41.24
C LYS A 868 -36.19 -9.68 -42.74
N LEU A 869 -35.36 -10.59 -43.24
CA LEU A 869 -35.34 -11.00 -44.64
C LEU A 869 -35.49 -12.52 -44.70
N SER A 870 -36.54 -12.98 -45.39
CA SER A 870 -36.76 -14.40 -45.64
C SER A 870 -36.58 -14.72 -47.11
N CYS A 871 -36.01 -15.89 -47.41
CA CYS A 871 -35.74 -16.37 -48.75
C CYS A 871 -36.25 -17.80 -48.90
N GLN A 872 -37.13 -18.03 -49.87
CA GLN A 872 -37.56 -19.37 -50.27
C GLN A 872 -36.61 -19.89 -51.34
N LEU A 873 -35.73 -20.84 -51.01
CA LEU A 873 -34.68 -21.34 -51.92
C LEU A 873 -35.19 -22.40 -52.90
N TYR A 874 -36.10 -23.28 -52.43
CA TYR A 874 -36.76 -24.35 -53.19
C TYR A 874 -38.17 -24.59 -52.62
N LYS A 875 -38.99 -25.45 -53.25
CA LYS A 875 -40.38 -25.74 -52.79
C LYS A 875 -40.49 -26.17 -51.32
N HIS A 876 -39.43 -26.72 -50.72
CA HIS A 876 -39.46 -27.29 -49.36
C HIS A 876 -38.43 -26.71 -48.40
N VAL A 877 -37.65 -25.69 -48.79
CA VAL A 877 -36.61 -25.12 -47.92
C VAL A 877 -36.66 -23.60 -47.93
N SER A 878 -36.71 -23.00 -46.73
CA SER A 878 -36.62 -21.56 -46.54
C SER A 878 -35.54 -21.21 -45.50
N ILE A 879 -34.95 -20.03 -45.67
CA ILE A 879 -34.00 -19.46 -44.73
C ILE A 879 -34.41 -18.04 -44.38
N PHE A 880 -34.09 -17.58 -43.18
CA PHE A 880 -34.26 -16.19 -42.82
C PHE A 880 -33.12 -15.66 -41.97
N ALA A 881 -32.93 -14.35 -42.06
CA ALA A 881 -32.10 -13.57 -41.15
C ALA A 881 -32.93 -12.43 -40.58
N GLU A 882 -32.84 -12.23 -39.27
CA GLU A 882 -33.51 -11.15 -38.55
C GLU A 882 -32.51 -10.45 -37.64
N TYR A 883 -32.64 -9.13 -37.57
CA TYR A 883 -32.04 -8.32 -36.52
C TYR A 883 -33.16 -7.77 -35.63
N SER A 884 -32.91 -7.67 -34.32
CA SER A 884 -33.80 -7.01 -33.37
C SER A 884 -33.06 -5.93 -32.59
N LEU A 885 -33.70 -4.79 -32.41
CA LEU A 885 -33.30 -3.72 -31.50
C LEU A 885 -34.42 -3.53 -30.48
N LEU A 886 -34.11 -3.66 -29.20
CA LEU A 886 -34.97 -3.26 -28.10
C LEU A 886 -34.30 -2.09 -27.37
N ALA A 887 -35.01 -0.98 -27.20
CA ALA A 887 -34.48 0.22 -26.56
C ALA A 887 -35.48 0.82 -25.57
N SER A 888 -34.98 1.17 -24.40
CA SER A 888 -35.64 2.00 -23.39
C SER A 888 -34.65 3.09 -22.92
N PRO A 889 -35.03 4.05 -22.06
CA PRO A 889 -34.11 5.08 -21.58
C PRO A 889 -32.79 4.55 -20.99
N ASN A 890 -32.85 3.42 -20.27
CA ASN A 890 -31.74 2.82 -19.53
C ASN A 890 -31.27 1.46 -20.06
N ASN A 891 -31.96 0.87 -21.04
CA ASN A 891 -31.60 -0.42 -21.63
C ASN A 891 -31.50 -0.31 -23.16
N VAL A 892 -30.49 -0.94 -23.74
CA VAL A 892 -30.42 -1.21 -25.18
C VAL A 892 -29.95 -2.64 -25.38
N SER A 893 -30.70 -3.39 -26.17
CA SER A 893 -30.39 -4.77 -26.54
C SER A 893 -30.48 -4.97 -28.04
N HIS A 894 -29.59 -5.80 -28.54
CA HIS A 894 -29.47 -6.19 -29.94
C HIS A 894 -29.62 -7.71 -30.03
N GLY A 895 -30.30 -8.19 -31.06
CA GLY A 895 -30.41 -9.62 -31.35
C GLY A 895 -30.20 -9.90 -32.82
N VAL A 896 -29.69 -11.09 -33.12
CA VAL A 896 -29.57 -11.65 -34.46
C VAL A 896 -30.13 -13.06 -34.43
N ASN A 897 -31.04 -13.37 -35.35
CA ASN A 897 -31.64 -14.69 -35.50
C ASN A 897 -31.41 -15.20 -36.92
N LEU A 898 -30.96 -16.43 -37.04
CA LEU A 898 -30.78 -17.15 -38.30
C LEU A 898 -31.57 -18.45 -38.24
N GLY A 899 -32.50 -18.64 -39.17
CA GLY A 899 -33.33 -19.83 -39.21
C GLY A 899 -33.26 -20.57 -40.53
N LEU A 900 -33.38 -21.89 -40.44
CA LEU A 900 -33.58 -22.80 -41.56
C LEU A 900 -34.82 -23.65 -41.31
N GLU A 901 -35.66 -23.76 -42.33
CA GLU A 901 -36.89 -24.52 -42.29
C GLU A 901 -36.92 -25.51 -43.46
N ALA A 902 -37.35 -26.74 -43.16
CA ALA A 902 -37.52 -27.82 -44.12
C ALA A 902 -38.90 -28.47 -43.98
N THR A 903 -39.60 -28.62 -45.10
CA THR A 903 -40.87 -29.34 -45.19
C THR A 903 -40.66 -30.77 -45.62
N PHE A 904 -41.26 -31.73 -44.92
CA PHE A 904 -41.18 -33.14 -45.25
C PHE A 904 -42.52 -33.86 -45.02
N ASN A 905 -42.75 -34.94 -45.77
CA ASN A 905 -43.86 -35.86 -45.48
C ASN A 905 -43.39 -36.86 -44.43
N LEU A 906 -44.24 -37.13 -43.44
CA LEU A 906 -43.91 -38.09 -42.38
C LEU A 906 -43.80 -39.52 -42.93
N GLU A 907 -44.52 -39.84 -44.01
CA GLU A 907 -44.47 -41.13 -44.71
C GLU A 907 -43.09 -41.40 -45.33
N ASP A 908 -42.44 -40.38 -45.89
CA ASP A 908 -41.11 -40.50 -46.52
C ASP A 908 -39.97 -40.75 -45.51
N ILE A 909 -40.15 -40.34 -44.24
CA ILE A 909 -39.15 -40.54 -43.17
C ILE A 909 -39.32 -41.91 -42.50
N LEU A 910 -40.56 -42.38 -42.34
CA LEU A 910 -40.85 -43.69 -41.74
C LEU A 910 -40.55 -44.86 -42.69
N GLU A 911 -40.42 -44.65 -44.00
CA GLU A 911 -39.87 -45.67 -44.92
C GLU A 911 -38.33 -45.77 -44.86
N TYR A 912 -37.65 -44.80 -44.25
CA TYR A 912 -36.18 -44.76 -44.13
C TYR A 912 -35.63 -45.31 -42.80
N PHE A 913 -36.50 -45.57 -41.81
CA PHE A 913 -36.20 -46.20 -40.52
C PHE A 913 -36.91 -47.55 -40.40
#